data_AF-A0A151J600-F1
#
_entry.id   AF-A0A151J600-F1
#
_cell.length_a   1.000
_cell.length_b   1.000
_cell.length_c   1.000
_cell.angle_alpha   90.00
_cell.angle_beta   90.00
_cell.angle_gamma   90.00
#
_symmetry.space_group_name_H-M   'P 1'
#
loop_
_entity.id
_entity.type
_entity.pdbx_description
1 polymer ?
#
loop_
_entity_poly.entity_id
_entity_poly.type
_entity_poly.pdbx_seq_one_letter_code
_entity_poly.pdbx_strand_id
1 'polypeptide(L)'
;MDQRTIIIGIIAGFLTLPARGLVGYDCGGHGLNITSLSLLDIGDCDSEDVEPITENVHVQLLQLSDFDKTRVIQCKIEIDRIIYYCGMHSHISIVHGGRRVYLQETAASNCRRIHETGTIDLGGRDGYISGIKPNSSSTRSITLAGHTSVDGRCSGTQYSDPYGTPLRLDIKRKLTARSDRVKSVDLHPTEPWMLCSLYQGHVNIWNHETQTLVKTFEVCDLPVRTAKFVPRKNWVITGSDDMQIRIFNYNTLERVHSFEAHSDYVRCIAVHPTQPFILTSSDDMWIKLWNWEKSWICQQVFEGHTHYVMQIVFNPKDNNTFASASLDRTVKVWQLGSSTANFTLEGHEKGVNCVDYYHGGDKPYLISGADDRYVKIWDYQNKTCVQTLGGHTQNISAVCFHPELPIFLTASEDGTVRIWHAGMYRLESSLNYGFERVWTIACMRGSNNVAIGYDEGSVMVKVGREEPAVSMDSLGGKIVWARHSEIQQVNLKALGEEAQDGERLPLAVKDMGACEIYPQTIQHNPNGRFLVVCGDGEYIIYTSMALRNKAFGQASEFVWAADSSQYAVREGNTTVKVFKNFKEKKSFKPDFGADDFISLSLTGIFGGFLLGVSSGSGLCFFDWDTLKLIRRIDIQPTHVYWAENASLVALATSDQYFILKYHADVVANATENSEDIENAVNRINYFVGGEVVTVSHLDRPMYLLGYVPKDNRLYLCDKELSVVSYSLLLSVLEYQTAVMRKDFETANRVLPTVPKEHRTRVAHFLEKQGFKEQALAVSTDPEHRFELALALGNLATAHTLAKEANSQQKWRQLASLATQKGKLCLAQECLHQAQDFGGLLLLATSTGNSDMIQKLGAVADDTGKNNISFLSNFILGDVDKCLDILIKTDRIPEAAFFARTYAPSKISAIIKLWKEKLSAVSEKAGQSLADPEQYENLFPGYREALKVEKFLREESKKKIPASAFPTVTPNTERKPLEEMLTAEQSGAFQYKDSVNSTSKIEEKPTEAMIDRLQDLSISAIKDSLFLNKATSSTVKPEVPEKATTKPTSSSRPLTVDDDDLDIDLEIDDNIDTTVSVAYSGLPQTWKTGKNQEN
;
A
#
# COMPACT_ATOMS: atom_id res chain seq x y z
N MET A 1 32.08 -29.44 -5.87
CA MET A 1 30.99 -30.40 -5.63
C MET A 1 29.93 -29.69 -4.79
N ASP A 2 28.67 -29.82 -5.19
CA ASP A 2 27.44 -29.35 -4.53
C ASP A 2 27.45 -27.95 -3.90
N GLN A 3 27.48 -26.93 -4.76
CA GLN A 3 26.99 -25.60 -4.43
C GLN A 3 25.49 -25.48 -4.74
N ARG A 4 24.63 -25.85 -3.78
CA ARG A 4 23.20 -25.51 -3.79
C ARG A 4 22.86 -24.69 -2.57
N THR A 5 22.79 -23.37 -2.73
CA THR A 5 22.22 -22.48 -1.71
C THR A 5 21.62 -21.28 -2.41
N ILE A 6 20.30 -21.19 -2.34
CA ILE A 6 19.52 -20.00 -2.67
C ILE A 6 19.37 -19.23 -1.37
N ILE A 7 19.46 -17.90 -1.44
CA ILE A 7 18.93 -17.05 -0.39
C ILE A 7 17.62 -16.50 -0.88
N ILE A 8 16.55 -16.93 -0.23
CA ILE A 8 15.26 -16.28 -0.31
C ILE A 8 15.34 -15.10 0.64
N GLY A 9 15.83 -13.96 0.12
CA GLY A 9 15.87 -12.71 0.86
C GLY A 9 14.46 -12.13 0.97
N ILE A 10 13.60 -12.74 1.80
CA ILE A 10 12.26 -12.21 2.08
C ILE A 10 12.32 -11.32 3.30
N ILE A 11 12.24 -10.03 3.03
CA ILE A 11 12.20 -8.97 4.04
C ILE A 11 10.75 -8.51 4.14
N ALA A 12 10.10 -8.84 5.25
CA ALA A 12 8.91 -8.13 5.72
C ALA A 12 9.40 -7.11 6.75
N GLY A 13 9.45 -5.83 6.38
CA GLY A 13 9.99 -4.74 7.20
C GLY A 13 9.09 -3.51 7.13
N PHE A 14 8.86 -2.88 8.28
CA PHE A 14 7.87 -1.82 8.48
C PHE A 14 8.53 -0.52 8.94
N LEU A 15 8.24 0.57 8.23
CA LEU A 15 8.28 1.91 8.82
C LEU A 15 7.30 2.84 8.07
N THR A 16 6.44 3.52 8.82
CA THR A 16 5.44 4.46 8.31
C THR A 16 5.74 5.87 8.78
N LEU A 17 6.21 6.72 7.87
CA LEU A 17 6.18 8.17 8.03
C LEU A 17 5.74 8.82 6.71
N PRO A 18 4.65 9.59 6.68
CA PRO A 18 4.24 10.31 5.48
C PRO A 18 5.21 11.47 5.22
N ALA A 19 5.70 11.57 3.98
CA ALA A 19 6.45 12.74 3.52
C ALA A 19 5.58 14.00 3.67
N ARG A 20 6.13 15.03 4.34
CA ARG A 20 5.47 16.35 4.41
C ARG A 20 5.50 17.03 3.05
N GLY A 21 4.41 16.91 2.32
CA GLY A 21 4.11 17.82 1.21
C GLY A 21 3.96 19.25 1.73
N LEU A 22 4.93 20.12 1.41
CA LEU A 22 4.77 21.56 1.55
C LEU A 22 3.82 22.05 0.45
N VAL A 23 2.53 22.09 0.76
CA VAL A 23 1.55 22.82 -0.06
C VAL A 23 1.87 24.30 0.06
N GLY A 24 2.24 24.93 -1.06
CA GLY A 24 2.51 26.34 -1.13
C GLY A 24 1.25 27.17 -0.88
N TYR A 25 1.40 28.26 -0.12
CA TYR A 25 0.43 29.35 -0.12
C TYR A 25 0.95 30.47 -1.01
N ASP A 26 0.17 30.77 -2.05
CA ASP A 26 0.38 31.91 -2.92
C ASP A 26 0.20 33.23 -2.14
N CYS A 27 1.19 34.11 -2.26
CA CYS A 27 1.09 35.52 -1.86
C CYS A 27 1.85 36.32 -2.93
N GLY A 28 1.15 36.65 -4.01
CA GLY A 28 1.75 37.27 -5.18
C GLY A 28 2.16 38.73 -4.99
N GLY A 29 3.04 39.19 -5.89
CA GLY A 29 3.23 40.62 -6.18
C GLY A 29 4.28 41.35 -5.35
N HIS A 30 5.54 41.35 -5.79
CA HIS A 30 6.04 42.42 -6.67
C HIS A 30 7.55 42.32 -6.95
N GLY A 31 7.91 42.29 -8.24
CA GLY A 31 8.99 43.15 -8.76
C GLY A 31 10.44 42.63 -8.81
N LEU A 32 10.87 42.36 -10.05
CA LEU A 32 12.18 42.72 -10.64
C LEU A 32 13.41 41.83 -10.42
N ASN A 33 13.63 40.97 -11.44
CA ASN A 33 14.86 40.85 -12.24
C ASN A 33 16.25 40.99 -11.58
N ILE A 34 16.98 39.87 -11.53
CA ILE A 34 18.40 39.85 -11.96
C ILE A 34 18.59 38.66 -12.93
N THR A 35 19.35 38.90 -13.99
CA THR A 35 19.57 38.02 -15.14
C THR A 35 20.70 37.00 -14.93
N SER A 36 20.58 35.87 -15.64
CA SER A 36 21.61 34.88 -15.97
C SER A 36 23.07 35.35 -16.07
N LEU A 37 24.02 34.48 -15.70
CA LEU A 37 24.98 33.91 -16.67
C LEU A 37 25.60 32.58 -16.18
N SER A 38 26.30 31.89 -17.09
CA SER A 38 26.65 30.46 -17.07
C SER A 38 28.05 30.11 -16.51
N LEU A 39 28.25 28.82 -16.20
CA LEU A 39 29.58 28.21 -16.02
C LEU A 39 30.47 28.38 -17.26
N LEU A 40 31.78 28.31 -17.05
CA LEU A 40 32.82 28.15 -18.07
C LEU A 40 33.98 27.31 -17.50
N ASP A 41 34.40 26.27 -18.23
CA ASP A 41 35.49 25.35 -17.89
C ASP A 41 36.89 25.93 -18.14
N ILE A 42 37.81 25.72 -17.18
CA ILE A 42 39.28 25.56 -17.32
C ILE A 42 39.72 24.76 -16.07
N GLY A 43 40.59 23.75 -16.06
CA GLY A 43 41.43 23.10 -17.07
C GLY A 43 42.73 22.60 -16.40
N ASP A 44 43.17 21.35 -16.67
CA ASP A 44 44.31 20.70 -15.99
C ASP A 44 45.68 21.40 -16.19
N CYS A 45 46.59 21.27 -15.21
CA CYS A 45 48.06 21.15 -15.39
C CYS A 45 48.80 20.85 -14.05
N ASP A 46 49.92 20.11 -14.14
CA ASP A 46 50.71 19.56 -13.02
C ASP A 46 51.65 20.55 -12.30
N SER A 47 52.05 20.25 -11.04
CA SER A 47 53.47 20.14 -10.56
C SER A 47 53.62 20.21 -9.02
N GLU A 48 54.84 19.94 -8.52
CA GLU A 48 55.18 19.40 -7.18
C GLU A 48 55.35 20.41 -6.01
N ASP A 49 55.18 19.89 -4.79
CA ASP A 49 55.80 20.26 -3.49
C ASP A 49 55.96 21.74 -3.04
N VAL A 50 55.03 22.24 -2.19
CA VAL A 50 55.34 23.07 -0.99
C VAL A 50 54.30 22.84 0.13
N GLU A 51 54.75 22.74 1.40
CA GLU A 51 53.94 22.61 2.62
C GLU A 51 53.18 23.92 3.03
N PRO A 52 52.25 23.88 4.01
CA PRO A 52 51.03 24.71 3.96
C PRO A 52 51.19 26.17 4.43
N ILE A 53 50.54 27.07 3.71
CA ILE A 53 50.29 28.46 4.14
C ILE A 53 48.86 28.57 4.68
N THR A 54 48.74 29.05 5.92
CA THR A 54 47.47 29.37 6.56
C THR A 54 46.87 30.66 6.00
N GLU A 55 45.64 30.62 5.48
CA GLU A 55 44.83 31.83 5.27
C GLU A 55 43.45 31.75 5.94
N ASN A 56 42.96 32.92 6.35
CA ASN A 56 41.86 33.07 7.30
C ASN A 56 40.53 33.31 6.58
N VAL A 57 39.47 32.61 7.01
CA VAL A 57 38.10 33.09 6.78
C VAL A 57 37.71 34.01 7.93
N HIS A 58 37.55 35.31 7.63
CA HIS A 58 37.07 36.30 8.60
C HIS A 58 35.60 36.05 8.98
N VAL A 59 35.35 35.62 10.22
CA VAL A 59 34.04 35.82 10.86
C VAL A 59 34.01 37.21 11.48
N GLN A 60 33.10 38.05 11.02
CA GLN A 60 33.03 39.47 11.38
C GLN A 60 32.48 39.65 12.81
N LEU A 61 33.36 39.98 13.76
CA LEU A 61 32.98 40.31 15.14
C LEU A 61 32.23 41.65 15.18
N LEU A 62 30.92 41.59 15.45
CA LEU A 62 30.10 42.76 15.75
C LEU A 62 30.48 43.36 17.12
N GLN A 63 31.34 44.37 17.10
CA GLN A 63 31.73 45.13 18.27
C GLN A 63 30.67 46.21 18.57
N LEU A 64 29.68 45.87 19.40
CA LEU A 64 28.61 46.79 19.82
C LEU A 64 29.01 47.54 21.10
N SER A 65 29.38 48.81 20.94
CA SER A 65 29.47 49.79 22.02
C SER A 65 28.10 50.36 22.36
N ASP A 66 27.87 50.62 23.65
CA ASP A 66 26.68 51.22 24.28
C ASP A 66 25.36 50.44 24.15
N PHE A 67 24.81 50.03 25.30
CA PHE A 67 23.50 49.38 25.41
C PHE A 67 22.66 49.98 26.54
N ASP A 68 21.49 50.49 26.17
CA ASP A 68 20.46 50.95 27.10
C ASP A 68 19.49 49.82 27.47
N LYS A 69 18.88 49.89 28.66
CA LYS A 69 18.29 48.72 29.35
C LYS A 69 17.01 48.15 28.73
N THR A 70 16.40 48.81 27.76
CA THR A 70 15.07 48.45 27.22
C THR A 70 15.08 47.38 26.13
N ARG A 71 16.23 46.99 25.57
CA ARG A 71 16.31 45.97 24.50
C ARG A 71 16.58 44.53 24.96
N VAL A 72 16.88 44.31 26.25
CA VAL A 72 17.20 42.97 26.82
C VAL A 72 16.05 41.96 26.66
N ILE A 73 14.80 42.43 26.63
CA ILE A 73 13.61 41.59 26.48
C ILE A 73 13.47 41.04 25.05
N GLN A 74 13.93 41.79 24.04
CA GLN A 74 13.73 41.42 22.63
C GLN A 74 14.72 40.36 22.16
N CYS A 75 16.00 40.47 22.53
CA CYS A 75 17.01 39.46 22.20
C CYS A 75 16.74 38.10 22.87
N LYS A 76 16.03 38.06 24.01
CA LYS A 76 15.65 36.80 24.65
C LYS A 76 14.59 36.04 23.82
N ILE A 77 13.64 36.76 23.24
CA ILE A 77 12.58 36.21 22.38
C ILE A 77 13.14 35.66 21.04
N GLU A 78 14.19 36.27 20.49
CA GLU A 78 14.84 35.77 19.26
C GLU A 78 15.75 34.56 19.51
N ILE A 79 16.48 34.52 20.63
CA ILE A 79 17.31 33.35 20.99
C ILE A 79 16.42 32.14 21.30
N ASP A 80 15.32 32.31 22.05
CA ASP A 80 14.37 31.23 22.31
C ASP A 80 13.70 30.71 21.01
N ARG A 81 13.49 31.57 20.00
CA ARG A 81 12.98 31.17 18.67
C ARG A 81 13.99 30.37 17.83
N ILE A 82 15.28 30.70 17.90
CA ILE A 82 16.33 29.97 17.17
C ILE A 82 16.56 28.58 17.79
N ILE A 83 16.54 28.49 19.13
CA ILE A 83 16.64 27.22 19.86
C ILE A 83 15.44 26.30 19.55
N TYR A 84 14.25 26.85 19.30
CA TYR A 84 13.05 26.06 18.97
C TYR A 84 13.05 25.47 17.55
N TYR A 85 13.88 25.97 16.63
CA TYR A 85 13.88 25.57 15.22
C TYR A 85 15.08 24.72 14.78
N CYS A 86 16.14 24.64 15.58
CA CYS A 86 17.32 23.81 15.29
C CYS A 86 17.66 22.93 16.50
N GLY A 87 17.11 21.72 16.51
CA GLY A 87 17.30 20.71 17.56
C GLY A 87 18.70 20.07 17.57
N MET A 88 19.75 20.88 17.64
CA MET A 88 21.14 20.44 17.80
C MET A 88 21.73 20.97 19.10
N HIS A 89 22.02 20.06 20.04
CA HIS A 89 22.78 20.38 21.24
C HIS A 89 24.24 20.68 20.87
N SER A 90 24.61 21.97 20.85
CA SER A 90 25.99 22.42 20.72
C SER A 90 26.30 23.53 21.72
N HIS A 91 27.47 23.46 22.37
CA HIS A 91 27.83 24.38 23.46
C HIS A 91 28.27 25.75 22.94
N ILE A 92 27.45 26.77 23.17
CA ILE A 92 27.80 28.17 22.87
C ILE A 92 28.71 28.72 23.98
N SER A 93 29.90 29.19 23.60
CA SER A 93 30.85 29.87 24.49
C SER A 93 30.89 31.36 24.20
N ILE A 94 30.51 32.21 25.16
CA ILE A 94 30.60 33.68 25.03
C ILE A 94 31.77 34.19 25.88
N VAL A 95 32.66 34.98 25.26
CA VAL A 95 33.82 35.58 25.92
C VAL A 95 33.60 37.08 26.06
N HIS A 96 33.70 37.59 27.28
CA HIS A 96 33.68 39.02 27.56
C HIS A 96 34.83 39.38 28.53
N GLY A 97 35.60 40.42 28.22
CA GLY A 97 36.63 40.96 29.12
C GLY A 97 37.72 39.97 29.57
N GLY A 98 38.11 39.01 28.74
CA GLY A 98 39.23 38.10 29.04
C GLY A 98 38.94 36.97 30.02
N ARG A 99 37.67 36.71 30.39
CA ARG A 99 37.26 35.49 31.10
C ARG A 99 36.26 34.68 30.27
N ARG A 100 36.47 33.36 30.19
CA ARG A 100 35.46 32.40 29.70
C ARG A 100 34.44 32.17 30.82
N VAL A 101 33.15 32.33 30.49
CA VAL A 101 32.05 31.93 31.37
C VAL A 101 31.39 30.71 30.75
N TYR A 102 31.41 29.59 31.47
CA TYR A 102 30.70 28.38 31.09
C TYR A 102 29.28 28.44 31.68
N LEU A 103 28.26 28.44 30.83
CA LEU A 103 26.88 28.22 31.26
C LEU A 103 26.70 26.71 31.48
N GLN A 104 26.77 26.30 32.74
CA GLN A 104 26.42 24.94 33.15
C GLN A 104 24.93 24.92 33.52
N GLU A 105 24.10 24.21 32.74
CA GLU A 105 22.74 23.90 33.17
C GLU A 105 22.78 22.93 34.36
N THR A 106 22.58 23.45 35.57
CA THR A 106 22.24 22.63 36.71
C THR A 106 20.77 22.23 36.62
N ALA A 107 20.51 20.95 36.34
CA ALA A 107 19.18 20.37 36.44
C ALA A 107 18.61 20.58 37.86
N ALA A 108 17.57 21.40 37.98
CA ALA A 108 16.95 21.79 39.24
C ALA A 108 15.46 21.42 39.26
N SER A 109 15.17 20.12 39.26
CA SER A 109 13.84 19.60 39.62
C SER A 109 13.80 19.26 41.12
N ASN A 110 13.31 20.19 41.95
CA ASN A 110 12.43 19.89 43.10
C ASN A 110 12.09 21.11 43.97
N CYS A 111 10.82 21.14 44.43
CA CYS A 111 10.35 21.70 45.70
C CYS A 111 10.77 23.14 46.13
N ARG A 112 9.89 24.12 45.93
CA ARG A 112 8.90 24.52 46.97
C ARG A 112 7.98 25.67 46.53
N ARG A 113 6.71 25.62 46.98
CA ARG A 113 5.84 26.81 47.10
C ARG A 113 6.48 27.82 48.05
N ILE A 114 6.48 29.09 47.66
CA ILE A 114 6.57 30.21 48.59
C ILE A 114 5.14 30.47 49.10
N HIS A 115 4.96 30.49 50.42
CA HIS A 115 3.81 31.12 51.04
C HIS A 115 4.14 32.60 51.22
N GLU A 116 3.33 33.50 50.68
CA GLU A 116 3.33 34.89 51.09
C GLU A 116 2.57 35.03 52.42
N THR A 117 3.21 35.63 53.42
CA THR A 117 2.64 36.48 54.49
C THR A 117 3.74 36.78 55.53
N GLY A 118 3.73 37.98 56.10
CA GLY A 118 4.54 38.27 57.30
C GLY A 118 5.64 39.31 57.10
N THR A 119 5.29 40.53 57.47
CA THR A 119 6.14 41.70 57.75
C THR A 119 7.44 41.43 58.52
N ILE A 120 8.44 42.26 58.23
CA ILE A 120 9.70 42.45 58.95
C ILE A 120 9.46 42.75 60.44
N ASP A 121 10.23 42.14 61.34
CA ASP A 121 10.73 42.83 62.54
C ASP A 121 12.08 42.27 63.04
N LEU A 122 12.74 43.03 63.91
CA LEU A 122 14.16 42.94 64.29
C LEU A 122 14.41 42.09 65.54
N GLY A 123 15.59 41.45 65.62
CA GLY A 123 16.31 41.34 66.90
C GLY A 123 16.99 40.01 67.26
N GLY A 124 18.29 40.10 67.60
CA GLY A 124 18.74 39.63 68.92
C GLY A 124 19.40 38.24 69.06
N ARG A 125 20.74 38.24 68.97
CA ARG A 125 21.72 37.66 69.94
C ARG A 125 21.79 36.14 70.26
N ASP A 126 23.06 35.70 70.32
CA ASP A 126 23.71 34.72 71.21
C ASP A 126 23.15 33.27 71.30
N GLY A 127 23.95 32.20 71.20
CA GLY A 127 25.39 32.05 70.95
C GLY A 127 25.84 30.57 71.11
N TYR A 128 27.14 30.27 70.94
CA TYR A 128 27.94 29.19 71.61
C TYR A 128 27.34 27.75 71.75
N ILE A 129 27.97 26.62 71.37
CA ILE A 129 29.35 26.09 71.61
C ILE A 129 29.71 24.98 70.58
N SER A 130 31.02 24.68 70.43
CA SER A 130 31.66 23.51 69.77
C SER A 130 31.02 22.12 70.00
N GLY A 131 31.29 21.04 69.25
CA GLY A 131 32.27 20.76 68.18
C GLY A 131 32.57 19.23 68.12
N ILE A 132 33.68 18.85 67.47
CA ILE A 132 34.23 17.47 67.35
C ILE A 132 33.70 16.58 66.20
N LYS A 133 34.66 16.17 65.37
CA LYS A 133 34.77 15.05 64.41
C LYS A 133 36.21 14.48 64.61
N PRO A 134 36.66 13.35 64.03
CA PRO A 134 35.96 12.24 63.36
C PRO A 134 36.53 10.82 63.75
N ASN A 135 36.24 9.80 62.92
CA ASN A 135 37.13 8.68 62.47
C ASN A 135 36.84 7.20 62.86
N SER A 136 36.51 6.44 61.80
CA SER A 136 37.03 5.11 61.38
C SER A 136 37.29 3.96 62.37
N SER A 137 36.78 2.77 62.06
CA SER A 137 37.54 1.70 61.36
C SER A 137 36.80 0.33 61.40
N SER A 138 37.24 -0.62 60.57
CA SER A 138 36.57 -1.91 60.31
C SER A 138 37.41 -3.12 60.76
N THR A 139 36.76 -4.23 61.18
CA THR A 139 37.35 -5.58 61.06
C THR A 139 36.29 -6.69 61.09
N ARG A 140 36.55 -7.82 60.39
CA ARG A 140 35.72 -9.05 60.32
C ARG A 140 36.28 -10.19 61.19
N SER A 141 35.42 -11.04 61.77
CA SER A 141 35.71 -12.39 62.34
C SER A 141 34.42 -13.03 62.92
N ILE A 142 34.21 -14.36 63.05
CA ILE A 142 34.70 -15.50 62.23
C ILE A 142 33.73 -16.74 62.30
N THR A 143 33.66 -17.49 61.19
CA THR A 143 33.23 -18.90 60.91
C THR A 143 32.83 -19.89 62.03
N LEU A 144 31.84 -20.77 61.71
CA LEU A 144 31.81 -22.19 62.13
C LEU A 144 31.10 -23.09 61.09
N ALA A 145 31.48 -24.37 61.02
CA ALA A 145 31.09 -25.33 59.97
C ALA A 145 30.08 -26.39 60.44
N GLY A 146 29.44 -27.09 59.50
CA GLY A 146 28.25 -27.91 59.77
C GLY A 146 28.50 -29.37 60.20
N HIS A 147 27.39 -30.08 60.44
CA HIS A 147 27.33 -31.54 60.37
C HIS A 147 25.97 -32.04 59.84
N THR A 148 26.06 -33.17 59.15
CA THR A 148 25.08 -33.97 58.41
C THR A 148 23.77 -34.40 59.11
N SER A 149 22.65 -34.39 58.39
CA SER A 149 21.74 -35.56 58.27
C SER A 149 20.77 -35.43 57.07
N VAL A 150 20.29 -36.57 56.58
CA VAL A 150 19.28 -36.70 55.50
C VAL A 150 17.87 -36.76 56.12
N ASP A 151 16.92 -36.01 55.57
CA ASP A 151 15.56 -36.49 55.26
C ASP A 151 14.74 -35.44 54.48
N GLY A 152 13.82 -35.91 53.63
CA GLY A 152 13.10 -35.03 52.69
C GLY A 152 11.72 -34.59 53.16
N ARG A 153 11.43 -33.28 53.08
CA ARG A 153 10.11 -32.71 52.72
C ARG A 153 10.20 -31.18 52.53
N CYS A 154 9.20 -30.65 51.83
CA CYS A 154 9.07 -29.28 51.35
C CYS A 154 9.38 -28.16 52.37
N SER A 155 10.15 -27.17 51.94
CA SER A 155 9.82 -25.75 52.14
C SER A 155 10.69 -24.88 51.23
N GLY A 156 10.07 -24.23 50.24
CA GLY A 156 10.74 -23.22 49.43
C GLY A 156 10.84 -21.92 50.22
N THR A 157 11.99 -21.65 50.83
CA THR A 157 12.28 -20.35 51.44
C THR A 157 12.62 -19.34 50.35
N GLN A 158 11.65 -18.50 50.01
CA GLN A 158 11.87 -17.34 49.14
C GLN A 158 12.86 -16.39 49.79
N TYR A 159 14.10 -16.36 49.28
CA TYR A 159 14.91 -15.14 49.33
C TYR A 159 14.46 -14.25 48.17
N SER A 160 13.62 -13.28 48.48
CA SER A 160 13.22 -12.23 47.53
C SER A 160 14.33 -11.19 47.42
N ASP A 161 15.17 -11.32 46.39
CA ASP A 161 16.06 -10.23 45.99
C ASP A 161 15.19 -9.05 45.46
N PRO A 162 15.28 -7.83 46.03
CA PRO A 162 14.46 -6.70 45.61
C PRO A 162 14.97 -6.01 44.32
N TYR A 163 15.92 -6.64 43.62
CA TYR A 163 16.66 -6.08 42.48
C TYR A 163 16.37 -6.78 41.15
N GLY A 164 15.16 -7.32 40.97
CA GLY A 164 14.64 -7.60 39.63
C GLY A 164 14.67 -6.32 38.77
N THR A 165 15.24 -6.42 37.57
CA THR A 165 15.27 -5.32 36.60
C THR A 165 13.83 -4.99 36.15
N PRO A 166 13.44 -3.70 36.11
CA PRO A 166 12.08 -3.33 35.70
C PRO A 166 11.81 -3.74 34.25
N LEU A 167 10.55 -4.06 33.96
CA LEU A 167 10.12 -4.54 32.64
C LEU A 167 10.26 -3.37 31.64
N ARG A 168 11.23 -3.47 30.72
CA ARG A 168 11.66 -2.36 29.86
C ARG A 168 10.66 -2.08 28.73
N LEU A 169 9.54 -1.46 29.07
CA LEU A 169 8.51 -1.02 28.13
C LEU A 169 9.00 0.16 27.28
N ASP A 170 9.01 -0.03 25.96
CA ASP A 170 9.19 1.05 24.98
C ASP A 170 7.87 1.80 24.81
N ILE A 171 7.72 2.93 25.51
CA ILE A 171 6.46 3.69 25.58
C ILE A 171 6.50 4.83 24.54
N LYS A 172 5.79 4.66 23.43
CA LYS A 172 5.77 5.61 22.30
C LYS A 172 4.42 6.30 22.17
N ARG A 173 4.44 7.62 22.00
CA ARG A 173 3.22 8.42 21.81
C ARG A 173 2.77 8.34 20.35
N LYS A 174 1.54 7.90 20.10
CA LYS A 174 0.95 7.80 18.74
C LYS A 174 0.12 9.03 18.37
N LEU A 175 -0.71 9.50 19.29
CA LEU A 175 -1.62 10.64 19.07
C LEU A 175 -1.60 11.55 20.30
N THR A 176 -1.76 12.86 20.07
CA THR A 176 -2.02 13.85 21.11
C THR A 176 -2.96 14.88 20.53
N ALA A 177 -4.20 14.89 21.00
CA ALA A 177 -5.26 15.79 20.56
C ALA A 177 -5.69 16.66 21.74
N ARG A 178 -5.67 17.98 21.57
CA ARG A 178 -6.28 18.91 22.53
C ARG A 178 -7.77 19.06 22.21
N SER A 179 -8.60 18.97 23.24
CA SER A 179 -10.03 19.22 23.20
C SER A 179 -10.51 19.59 24.59
N ASP A 180 -11.81 19.83 24.76
CA ASP A 180 -12.42 19.80 26.08
C ASP A 180 -12.23 18.46 26.78
N ARG A 181 -12.47 18.49 28.09
CA ARG A 181 -12.47 17.35 29.01
C ARG A 181 -13.11 16.12 28.39
N VAL A 182 -12.31 15.08 28.19
CA VAL A 182 -12.75 13.78 27.69
C VAL A 182 -13.23 12.93 28.88
N LYS A 183 -14.45 12.39 28.79
CA LYS A 183 -15.06 11.59 29.86
C LYS A 183 -14.98 10.08 29.62
N SER A 184 -15.17 9.64 28.39
CA SER A 184 -14.95 8.25 27.97
C SER A 184 -14.13 8.20 26.70
N VAL A 185 -13.26 7.20 26.63
CA VAL A 185 -12.54 6.82 25.42
C VAL A 185 -12.94 5.40 25.05
N ASP A 186 -12.96 5.10 23.75
CA ASP A 186 -13.14 3.75 23.23
C ASP A 186 -12.33 3.56 21.95
N LEU A 187 -11.97 2.31 21.65
CA LEU A 187 -11.12 1.96 20.51
C LEU A 187 -11.85 1.01 19.59
N HIS A 188 -11.86 1.34 18.30
CA HIS A 188 -12.43 0.47 17.28
C HIS A 188 -11.50 -0.74 17.07
N PRO A 189 -12.00 -1.99 16.92
CA PRO A 189 -11.15 -3.17 16.88
C PRO A 189 -10.47 -3.43 15.53
N THR A 190 -11.00 -2.90 14.42
CA THR A 190 -10.42 -3.05 13.06
C THR A 190 -9.85 -1.74 12.56
N GLU A 191 -10.69 -0.73 12.34
CA GLU A 191 -10.27 0.63 11.97
C GLU A 191 -9.34 1.24 13.02
N PRO A 192 -8.35 2.06 12.62
CA PRO A 192 -7.42 2.76 13.51
C PRO A 192 -8.08 3.97 14.21
N TRP A 193 -9.28 3.79 14.76
CA TRP A 193 -10.15 4.86 15.27
C TRP A 193 -10.26 4.87 16.79
N MET A 194 -10.14 6.07 17.35
CA MET A 194 -10.34 6.39 18.76
C MET A 194 -11.56 7.30 18.93
N LEU A 195 -12.53 6.82 19.68
CA LEU A 195 -13.72 7.56 20.10
C LEU A 195 -13.41 8.35 21.37
N CYS A 196 -13.83 9.60 21.45
CA CYS A 196 -13.73 10.45 22.64
C CYS A 196 -15.07 11.15 22.89
N SER A 197 -15.68 10.94 24.05
CA SER A 197 -16.85 11.70 24.48
C SER A 197 -16.45 12.91 25.32
N LEU A 198 -16.98 14.09 24.99
CA LEU A 198 -16.58 15.35 25.60
C LEU A 198 -17.59 15.83 26.65
N TYR A 199 -17.08 16.59 27.61
CA TYR A 199 -17.89 17.22 28.65
C TYR A 199 -18.81 18.33 28.12
N GLN A 200 -18.53 18.91 26.95
CA GLN A 200 -19.46 19.84 26.28
C GLN A 200 -20.63 19.13 25.57
N GLY A 201 -20.62 17.79 25.47
CA GLY A 201 -21.69 17.03 24.82
C GLY A 201 -21.45 16.65 23.35
N HIS A 202 -20.28 17.00 22.81
CA HIS A 202 -19.79 16.50 21.52
C HIS A 202 -19.10 15.13 21.64
N VAL A 203 -19.05 14.41 20.53
CA VAL A 203 -18.30 13.15 20.37
C VAL A 203 -17.36 13.26 19.17
N ASN A 204 -16.09 12.95 19.38
CA ASN A 204 -15.02 13.01 18.38
C ASN A 204 -14.52 11.61 18.03
N ILE A 205 -14.31 11.33 16.74
CA ILE A 205 -13.66 10.13 16.22
C ILE A 205 -12.35 10.56 15.57
N TRP A 206 -11.23 10.11 16.12
CA TRP A 206 -9.87 10.37 15.65
C TRP A 206 -9.28 9.14 14.97
N ASN A 207 -8.59 9.32 13.83
CA ASN A 207 -7.70 8.29 13.30
C ASN A 207 -6.34 8.46 13.99
N HIS A 208 -5.91 7.43 14.72
CA HIS A 208 -4.71 7.49 15.54
C HIS A 208 -3.41 7.12 14.79
N GLU A 209 -3.50 6.71 13.53
CA GLU A 209 -2.35 6.46 12.65
C GLU A 209 -2.05 7.67 11.77
N THR A 210 -3.06 8.28 11.16
CA THR A 210 -2.92 9.52 10.38
C THR A 210 -2.91 10.78 11.24
N GLN A 211 -3.26 10.66 12.53
CA GLN A 211 -3.45 11.76 13.50
C GLN A 211 -4.55 12.78 13.11
N THR A 212 -5.48 12.41 12.24
CA THR A 212 -6.55 13.29 11.77
C THR A 212 -7.86 13.09 12.55
N LEU A 213 -8.61 14.17 12.78
CA LEU A 213 -10.01 14.07 13.20
C LEU A 213 -10.82 13.56 12.01
N VAL A 214 -11.51 12.43 12.17
CA VAL A 214 -12.32 11.80 11.12
C VAL A 214 -13.70 12.45 11.10
N LYS A 215 -14.37 12.47 12.25
CA LYS A 215 -15.73 12.99 12.43
C LYS A 215 -15.86 13.64 13.81
N THR A 216 -16.65 14.71 13.89
CA THR A 216 -17.17 15.28 15.13
C THR A 216 -18.66 15.49 14.97
N PHE A 217 -19.43 15.21 16.02
CA PHE A 217 -20.88 15.46 16.03
C PHE A 217 -21.35 15.80 17.45
N GLU A 218 -22.42 16.57 17.51
CA GLU A 218 -23.08 16.99 18.75
C GLU A 218 -24.16 15.96 19.15
N VAL A 219 -24.21 15.61 20.43
CA VAL A 219 -25.17 14.63 20.96
C VAL A 219 -26.27 15.33 21.77
N CYS A 220 -25.88 16.34 22.56
CA CYS A 220 -26.72 17.18 23.42
C CYS A 220 -25.88 18.35 23.99
N ASP A 221 -26.52 19.37 24.57
CA ASP A 221 -25.85 20.46 25.30
C ASP A 221 -25.25 20.05 26.66
N LEU A 222 -25.43 18.79 27.08
CA LEU A 222 -25.00 18.26 28.37
C LEU A 222 -23.86 17.24 28.22
N PRO A 223 -23.06 16.99 29.28
CA PRO A 223 -21.93 16.07 29.22
C PRO A 223 -22.30 14.66 28.73
N VAL A 224 -21.57 14.16 27.73
CA VAL A 224 -21.63 12.74 27.33
C VAL A 224 -20.57 11.98 28.14
N ARG A 225 -20.99 11.31 29.22
CA ARG A 225 -20.06 10.61 30.12
C ARG A 225 -19.45 9.38 29.50
N THR A 226 -20.22 8.66 28.68
CA THR A 226 -19.86 7.35 28.15
C THR A 226 -20.21 7.25 26.68
N ALA A 227 -19.27 6.75 25.88
CA ALA A 227 -19.50 6.42 24.48
C ALA A 227 -18.73 5.14 24.13
N LYS A 228 -19.37 4.23 23.37
CA LYS A 228 -18.82 2.93 22.97
C LYS A 228 -19.16 2.59 21.53
N PHE A 229 -18.21 1.95 20.83
CA PHE A 229 -18.46 1.38 19.52
C PHE A 229 -19.27 0.08 19.62
N VAL A 230 -20.11 -0.17 18.61
CA VAL A 230 -20.70 -1.47 18.30
C VAL A 230 -20.36 -1.81 16.84
N PRO A 231 -19.13 -2.32 16.58
CA PRO A 231 -18.65 -2.56 15.21
C PRO A 231 -19.54 -3.51 14.41
N ARG A 232 -20.15 -4.51 15.08
CA ARG A 232 -21.09 -5.48 14.48
C ARG A 232 -22.32 -4.85 13.79
N LYS A 233 -22.61 -3.58 14.05
CA LYS A 233 -23.74 -2.82 13.47
C LYS A 233 -23.32 -1.46 12.91
N ASN A 234 -22.02 -1.16 12.86
CA ASN A 234 -21.48 0.15 12.54
C ASN A 234 -22.03 1.32 13.40
N TRP A 235 -22.24 1.09 14.70
CA TRP A 235 -22.82 2.10 15.60
C TRP A 235 -21.83 2.67 16.62
N VAL A 236 -22.10 3.88 17.08
CA VAL A 236 -21.66 4.44 18.37
C VAL A 236 -22.89 4.57 19.26
N ILE A 237 -22.80 4.08 20.49
CA ILE A 237 -23.79 4.26 21.55
C ILE A 237 -23.25 5.28 22.55
N THR A 238 -24.03 6.30 22.88
CA THR A 238 -23.67 7.39 23.80
C THR A 238 -24.66 7.47 24.98
N GLY A 239 -24.15 7.74 26.18
CA GLY A 239 -24.94 8.04 27.38
C GLY A 239 -24.53 9.38 27.99
N SER A 240 -25.53 10.19 28.32
CA SER A 240 -25.38 11.61 28.67
C SER A 240 -26.12 11.97 29.97
N ASP A 241 -25.81 13.17 30.49
CA ASP A 241 -26.43 13.72 31.72
C ASP A 241 -27.91 14.12 31.54
N ASP A 242 -28.43 14.13 30.31
CA ASP A 242 -29.85 14.27 30.02
C ASP A 242 -30.64 12.96 30.18
N MET A 243 -30.04 11.93 30.78
CA MET A 243 -30.65 10.62 31.10
C MET A 243 -30.97 9.75 29.86
N GLN A 244 -30.69 10.26 28.67
CA GLN A 244 -30.93 9.57 27.40
C GLN A 244 -29.77 8.66 26.99
N ILE A 245 -30.10 7.65 26.20
CA ILE A 245 -29.14 6.91 25.38
C ILE A 245 -29.47 7.19 23.92
N ARG A 246 -28.44 7.56 23.15
CA ARG A 246 -28.52 7.81 21.71
C ARG A 246 -27.60 6.88 20.96
N ILE A 247 -28.05 6.40 19.81
CA ILE A 247 -27.31 5.50 18.94
C ILE A 247 -27.18 6.15 17.57
N PHE A 248 -25.95 6.26 17.09
CA PHE A 248 -25.59 6.86 15.81
C PHE A 248 -24.89 5.82 14.94
N ASN A 249 -25.15 5.81 13.64
CA ASN A 249 -24.33 5.07 12.68
C ASN A 249 -23.05 5.87 12.42
N TYR A 250 -21.86 5.33 12.66
CA TYR A 250 -20.63 6.13 12.50
C TYR A 250 -20.24 6.37 11.04
N ASN A 251 -20.75 5.58 10.10
CA ASN A 251 -20.54 5.81 8.67
C ASN A 251 -21.39 6.99 8.19
N THR A 252 -22.71 6.97 8.41
CA THR A 252 -23.63 8.01 7.93
C THR A 252 -23.81 9.21 8.88
N LEU A 253 -23.41 9.08 10.15
CA LEU A 253 -23.72 9.99 11.27
C LEU A 253 -25.21 10.14 11.63
N GLU A 254 -26.08 9.33 11.03
CA GLU A 254 -27.51 9.38 11.33
C GLU A 254 -27.83 8.77 12.70
N ARG A 255 -28.75 9.40 13.43
CA ARG A 255 -29.27 8.90 14.71
C ARG A 255 -30.25 7.76 14.46
N VAL A 256 -29.80 6.53 14.67
CA VAL A 256 -30.57 5.29 14.53
C VAL A 256 -31.68 5.21 15.58
N HIS A 257 -31.38 5.55 16.83
CA HIS A 257 -32.35 5.47 17.92
C HIS A 257 -32.02 6.39 19.10
N SER A 258 -33.02 6.68 19.94
CA SER A 258 -32.92 7.58 21.10
C SER A 258 -34.01 7.20 22.11
N PHE A 259 -33.66 6.99 23.38
CA PHE A 259 -34.63 6.71 24.44
C PHE A 259 -34.11 7.13 25.82
N GLU A 260 -35.04 7.39 26.74
CA GLU A 260 -34.76 7.64 28.16
C GLU A 260 -34.46 6.31 28.86
N ALA A 261 -33.24 6.15 29.38
CA ALA A 261 -32.81 4.88 29.98
C ALA A 261 -32.92 4.89 31.50
N HIS A 262 -32.65 6.03 32.13
CA HIS A 262 -32.59 6.21 33.58
C HIS A 262 -33.31 7.48 33.99
N SER A 263 -33.50 7.68 35.30
CA SER A 263 -34.07 8.92 35.86
C SER A 263 -33.00 9.87 36.41
N ASP A 264 -31.72 9.56 36.16
CA ASP A 264 -30.55 10.35 36.58
C ASP A 264 -29.35 10.05 35.65
N TYR A 265 -28.23 10.74 35.82
CA TYR A 265 -27.07 10.74 34.92
C TYR A 265 -26.58 9.33 34.54
N VAL A 266 -26.42 9.06 33.25
CA VAL A 266 -25.89 7.78 32.74
C VAL A 266 -24.36 7.78 32.89
N ARG A 267 -23.82 6.87 33.70
CA ARG A 267 -22.40 6.84 34.07
C ARG A 267 -21.55 5.99 33.13
N CYS A 268 -21.98 4.76 32.84
CA CYS A 268 -21.23 3.80 32.04
C CYS A 268 -22.17 2.98 31.15
N ILE A 269 -21.68 2.64 29.95
CA ILE A 269 -22.31 1.68 29.05
C ILE A 269 -21.31 0.54 28.79
N ALA A 270 -21.75 -0.70 28.98
CA ALA A 270 -20.99 -1.90 28.62
C ALA A 270 -21.74 -2.66 27.51
N VAL A 271 -21.07 -2.88 26.38
CA VAL A 271 -21.62 -3.64 25.24
C VAL A 271 -21.27 -5.11 25.39
N HIS A 272 -22.24 -6.00 25.23
CA HIS A 272 -22.02 -7.43 25.36
C HIS A 272 -21.27 -8.01 24.13
N PRO A 273 -20.20 -8.81 24.32
CA PRO A 273 -19.27 -9.18 23.24
C PRO A 273 -19.80 -10.18 22.20
N THR A 274 -20.92 -10.88 22.46
CA THR A 274 -21.57 -11.77 21.47
C THR A 274 -23.06 -11.47 21.26
N GLN A 275 -23.88 -11.66 22.29
CA GLN A 275 -25.33 -11.39 22.32
C GLN A 275 -25.68 -9.89 22.15
N PRO A 276 -26.92 -9.56 21.72
CA PRO A 276 -27.36 -8.21 21.34
C PRO A 276 -27.76 -7.32 22.53
N PHE A 277 -26.90 -7.25 23.56
CA PHE A 277 -27.20 -6.55 24.82
C PHE A 277 -26.28 -5.35 25.09
N ILE A 278 -26.85 -4.30 25.70
CA ILE A 278 -26.09 -3.32 26.48
C ILE A 278 -26.50 -3.36 27.95
N LEU A 279 -25.52 -3.14 28.83
CA LEU A 279 -25.73 -2.78 30.22
C LEU A 279 -25.47 -1.29 30.41
N THR A 280 -26.28 -0.65 31.24
CA THR A 280 -26.24 0.79 31.50
C THR A 280 -26.26 1.03 33.01
N SER A 281 -25.37 1.89 33.52
CA SER A 281 -25.40 2.35 34.92
C SER A 281 -25.77 3.82 35.03
N SER A 282 -26.35 4.20 36.15
CA SER A 282 -26.73 5.58 36.46
C SER A 282 -26.56 5.92 37.94
N ASP A 283 -26.72 7.21 38.23
CA ASP A 283 -26.90 7.75 39.57
C ASP A 283 -28.27 7.35 40.18
N ASP A 284 -29.21 6.82 39.39
CA ASP A 284 -30.48 6.20 39.88
C ASP A 284 -30.27 4.89 40.68
N MET A 285 -29.01 4.54 40.98
CA MET A 285 -28.55 3.35 41.71
C MET A 285 -28.80 2.01 40.99
N TRP A 286 -29.42 2.03 39.83
CA TRP A 286 -29.79 0.83 39.09
C TRP A 286 -28.85 0.53 37.93
N ILE A 287 -28.80 -0.74 37.59
CA ILE A 287 -28.20 -1.24 36.35
C ILE A 287 -29.32 -1.81 35.50
N LYS A 288 -29.37 -1.46 34.21
CA LYS A 288 -30.42 -1.93 33.29
C LYS A 288 -29.82 -2.67 32.11
N LEU A 289 -30.46 -3.76 31.71
CA LEU A 289 -30.12 -4.60 30.56
C LEU A 289 -31.09 -4.32 29.42
N TRP A 290 -30.58 -3.87 28.28
CA TRP A 290 -31.37 -3.52 27.10
C TRP A 290 -31.03 -4.44 25.94
N ASN A 291 -32.03 -4.83 25.15
CA ASN A 291 -31.87 -5.66 23.97
C ASN A 291 -32.30 -4.91 22.71
N TRP A 292 -31.35 -4.61 21.82
CA TRP A 292 -31.62 -3.83 20.61
C TRP A 292 -32.35 -4.63 19.51
N GLU A 293 -32.26 -5.96 19.50
CA GLU A 293 -33.05 -6.79 18.57
C GLU A 293 -34.52 -6.88 18.98
N LYS A 294 -34.81 -6.70 20.28
CA LYS A 294 -36.16 -6.58 20.82
C LYS A 294 -36.55 -5.11 21.02
N SER A 295 -36.31 -4.29 20.00
CA SER A 295 -36.70 -2.87 19.94
C SER A 295 -36.32 -2.06 21.20
N TRP A 296 -35.12 -2.28 21.73
CA TRP A 296 -34.59 -1.61 22.93
C TRP A 296 -35.48 -1.77 24.17
N ILE A 297 -36.12 -2.92 24.35
CA ILE A 297 -36.82 -3.24 25.60
C ILE A 297 -35.80 -3.47 26.73
N CYS A 298 -36.04 -2.83 27.88
CA CYS A 298 -35.38 -3.15 29.15
C CYS A 298 -35.81 -4.56 29.59
N GLN A 299 -34.92 -5.54 29.47
CA GLN A 299 -35.20 -6.92 29.80
C GLN A 299 -35.07 -7.22 31.30
N GLN A 300 -34.16 -6.53 31.97
CA GLN A 300 -33.83 -6.79 33.37
C GLN A 300 -33.30 -5.51 34.04
N VAL A 301 -33.69 -5.31 35.29
CA VAL A 301 -33.11 -4.32 36.21
C VAL A 301 -32.37 -5.09 37.30
N PHE A 302 -31.19 -4.63 37.69
CA PHE A 302 -30.42 -5.17 38.81
C PHE A 302 -30.45 -4.14 39.94
N GLU A 303 -31.04 -4.54 41.06
CA GLU A 303 -31.24 -3.73 42.26
C GLU A 303 -30.36 -4.27 43.38
N GLY A 304 -29.69 -3.38 44.14
CA GLY A 304 -28.89 -3.80 45.30
C GLY A 304 -27.64 -2.96 45.61
N HIS A 305 -27.28 -2.02 44.74
CA HIS A 305 -26.40 -0.90 45.14
C HIS A 305 -27.19 0.16 45.89
N THR A 306 -26.53 0.86 46.82
CA THR A 306 -27.17 1.91 47.65
C THR A 306 -26.68 3.32 47.33
N HIS A 307 -25.85 3.47 46.30
CA HIS A 307 -25.35 4.73 45.76
C HIS A 307 -25.04 4.58 44.26
N TYR A 308 -24.79 5.72 43.61
CA TYR A 308 -24.38 5.87 42.21
C TYR A 308 -23.46 4.75 41.71
N VAL A 309 -23.84 4.13 40.58
CA VAL A 309 -23.09 3.03 39.97
C VAL A 309 -22.16 3.59 38.89
N MET A 310 -20.88 3.71 39.24
CA MET A 310 -19.89 4.49 38.48
C MET A 310 -19.40 3.79 37.21
N GLN A 311 -19.18 2.47 37.26
CA GLN A 311 -18.70 1.68 36.13
C GLN A 311 -19.28 0.26 36.13
N ILE A 312 -19.52 -0.29 34.94
CA ILE A 312 -19.86 -1.70 34.70
C ILE A 312 -18.85 -2.29 33.71
N VAL A 313 -18.39 -3.52 33.95
CA VAL A 313 -17.56 -4.28 33.00
C VAL A 313 -18.02 -5.74 32.93
N PHE A 314 -18.22 -6.25 31.71
CA PHE A 314 -18.45 -7.68 31.47
C PHE A 314 -17.19 -8.49 31.73
N ASN A 315 -17.35 -9.67 32.34
CA ASN A 315 -16.25 -10.61 32.52
C ASN A 315 -15.81 -11.15 31.14
N PRO A 316 -14.53 -10.98 30.73
CA PRO A 316 -14.05 -11.41 29.42
C PRO A 316 -13.92 -12.94 29.30
N LYS A 317 -13.93 -13.68 30.42
CA LYS A 317 -13.81 -15.15 30.47
C LYS A 317 -15.18 -15.84 30.49
N ASP A 318 -16.17 -15.21 31.12
CA ASP A 318 -17.56 -15.65 31.13
C ASP A 318 -18.51 -14.47 30.87
N ASN A 319 -18.94 -14.35 29.61
CA ASN A 319 -19.81 -13.28 29.14
C ASN A 319 -21.17 -13.22 29.87
N ASN A 320 -21.57 -14.28 30.59
CA ASN A 320 -22.80 -14.30 31.38
C ASN A 320 -22.71 -13.53 32.71
N THR A 321 -21.50 -13.08 33.10
CA THR A 321 -21.24 -12.35 34.35
C THR A 321 -20.66 -10.97 34.10
N PHE A 322 -20.94 -10.04 35.02
CA PHE A 322 -20.38 -8.69 34.99
C PHE A 322 -20.13 -8.16 36.41
N ALA A 323 -19.21 -7.21 36.52
CA ALA A 323 -18.92 -6.49 37.75
C ALA A 323 -19.42 -5.04 37.64
N SER A 324 -19.83 -4.47 38.78
CA SER A 324 -20.15 -3.05 38.92
C SER A 324 -19.44 -2.43 40.11
N ALA A 325 -18.93 -1.22 39.92
CA ALA A 325 -18.37 -0.37 40.98
C ALA A 325 -19.40 0.70 41.39
N SER A 326 -19.55 0.93 42.69
CA SER A 326 -20.44 1.97 43.23
C SER A 326 -19.75 2.81 44.30
N LEU A 327 -20.26 4.03 44.47
CA LEU A 327 -19.89 4.90 45.57
C LEU A 327 -20.36 4.39 46.95
N ASP A 328 -21.15 3.30 46.99
CA ASP A 328 -21.48 2.56 48.23
C ASP A 328 -20.29 1.79 48.83
N ARG A 329 -19.08 1.96 48.27
CA ARG A 329 -17.79 1.35 48.66
C ARG A 329 -17.66 -0.12 48.29
N THR A 330 -18.63 -0.67 47.53
CA THR A 330 -18.66 -2.07 47.16
C THR A 330 -18.40 -2.28 45.66
N VAL A 331 -17.87 -3.46 45.34
CA VAL A 331 -17.90 -4.01 43.99
C VAL A 331 -18.84 -5.22 44.00
N LYS A 332 -19.87 -5.22 43.17
CA LYS A 332 -20.84 -6.33 43.08
C LYS A 332 -20.62 -7.09 41.79
N VAL A 333 -20.67 -8.41 41.86
CA VAL A 333 -20.63 -9.30 40.69
C VAL A 333 -22.00 -9.91 40.49
N TRP A 334 -22.49 -9.83 39.26
CA TRP A 334 -23.84 -10.18 38.85
C TRP A 334 -23.80 -11.23 37.74
N GLN A 335 -24.94 -11.87 37.52
CA GLN A 335 -25.16 -12.82 36.44
C GLN A 335 -26.42 -12.46 35.68
N LEU A 336 -26.37 -12.50 34.34
CA LEU A 336 -27.55 -12.24 33.51
C LEU A 336 -28.64 -13.28 33.83
N GLY A 337 -29.88 -12.81 34.05
CA GLY A 337 -31.01 -13.63 34.51
C GLY A 337 -31.16 -13.73 36.03
N SER A 338 -30.19 -13.30 36.85
CA SER A 338 -30.36 -13.16 38.31
C SER A 338 -30.62 -11.70 38.69
N SER A 339 -31.71 -11.41 39.39
CA SER A 339 -31.99 -10.07 39.93
C SER A 339 -31.14 -9.72 41.15
N THR A 340 -30.44 -10.68 41.74
CA THR A 340 -29.56 -10.49 42.90
C THR A 340 -28.09 -10.69 42.51
N ALA A 341 -27.19 -9.95 43.18
CA ALA A 341 -25.75 -10.09 43.00
C ALA A 341 -25.26 -11.45 43.53
N ASN A 342 -24.38 -12.11 42.78
CA ASN A 342 -23.78 -13.40 43.15
C ASN A 342 -22.89 -13.27 44.40
N PHE A 343 -22.19 -12.13 44.53
CA PHE A 343 -21.47 -11.73 45.73
C PHE A 343 -21.14 -10.23 45.70
N THR A 344 -20.81 -9.69 46.87
CA THR A 344 -20.32 -8.32 47.07
C THR A 344 -18.90 -8.39 47.62
N LEU A 345 -18.01 -7.54 47.14
CA LEU A 345 -16.65 -7.32 47.64
C LEU A 345 -16.62 -5.97 48.37
N GLU A 346 -16.11 -5.97 49.60
CA GLU A 346 -16.08 -4.80 50.49
C GLU A 346 -14.67 -4.62 51.05
N GLY A 347 -14.23 -3.36 51.22
CA GLY A 347 -12.93 -3.06 51.84
C GLY A 347 -12.22 -1.79 51.35
N HIS A 348 -12.84 -0.99 50.47
CA HIS A 348 -12.45 0.41 50.26
C HIS A 348 -13.06 1.29 51.36
N GLU A 349 -12.35 2.35 51.75
CA GLU A 349 -12.83 3.27 52.81
C GLU A 349 -13.83 4.31 52.27
N LYS A 350 -13.78 4.57 50.96
CA LYS A 350 -14.64 5.48 50.21
C LYS A 350 -15.22 4.80 48.97
N GLY A 351 -16.02 5.54 48.21
CA GLY A 351 -16.67 5.06 47.00
C GLY A 351 -15.70 4.55 45.93
N VAL A 352 -16.12 3.50 45.23
CA VAL A 352 -15.36 2.88 44.14
C VAL A 352 -15.80 3.51 42.82
N ASN A 353 -14.84 4.10 42.11
CA ASN A 353 -15.10 4.78 40.83
C ASN A 353 -15.05 3.82 39.65
N CYS A 354 -14.12 2.85 39.71
CA CYS A 354 -13.77 2.04 38.55
C CYS A 354 -13.46 0.59 38.92
N VAL A 355 -13.75 -0.32 38.00
CA VAL A 355 -13.49 -1.76 38.12
C VAL A 355 -13.13 -2.33 36.74
N ASP A 356 -12.21 -3.30 36.70
CA ASP A 356 -11.91 -4.08 35.49
C ASP A 356 -11.56 -5.55 35.84
N TYR A 357 -11.75 -6.45 34.88
CA TYR A 357 -11.42 -7.88 34.99
C TYR A 357 -10.04 -8.16 34.39
N TYR A 358 -9.32 -9.12 34.97
CA TYR A 358 -8.07 -9.60 34.38
C TYR A 358 -8.35 -10.45 33.13
N HIS A 359 -7.84 -10.01 31.97
CA HIS A 359 -8.09 -10.67 30.67
C HIS A 359 -7.24 -11.93 30.43
N GLY A 360 -6.05 -12.04 31.02
CA GLY A 360 -5.09 -13.12 30.74
C GLY A 360 -5.24 -14.38 31.61
N GLY A 361 -4.70 -15.50 31.14
CA GLY A 361 -4.47 -16.77 31.86
C GLY A 361 -5.64 -17.30 32.71
N ASP A 362 -5.35 -18.12 33.71
CA ASP A 362 -6.37 -18.76 34.56
C ASP A 362 -6.64 -18.01 35.89
N LYS A 363 -5.99 -16.87 36.13
CA LYS A 363 -6.15 -16.12 37.39
C LYS A 363 -7.53 -15.44 37.49
N PRO A 364 -8.29 -15.61 38.59
CA PRO A 364 -9.62 -15.03 38.77
C PRO A 364 -9.55 -13.65 39.44
N TYR A 365 -8.91 -12.68 38.78
CA TYR A 365 -8.66 -11.36 39.38
C TYR A 365 -9.59 -10.25 38.87
N LEU A 366 -9.99 -9.39 39.80
CA LEU A 366 -10.63 -8.09 39.59
C LEU A 366 -9.70 -6.99 40.14
N ILE A 367 -9.73 -5.81 39.53
CA ILE A 367 -9.05 -4.61 40.04
C ILE A 367 -10.07 -3.49 40.25
N SER A 368 -9.94 -2.73 41.33
CA SER A 368 -10.80 -1.59 41.62
C SER A 368 -10.02 -0.35 42.07
N GLY A 369 -10.51 0.83 41.71
CA GLY A 369 -9.95 2.13 42.10
C GLY A 369 -11.01 3.02 42.75
N ALA A 370 -10.61 3.77 43.77
CA ALA A 370 -11.51 4.51 44.64
C ALA A 370 -10.97 5.90 45.05
N ASP A 371 -11.84 6.70 45.68
CA ASP A 371 -11.51 8.02 46.24
C ASP A 371 -10.63 7.97 47.50
N ASP A 372 -10.34 6.77 48.02
CA ASP A 372 -9.37 6.56 49.11
C ASP A 372 -7.91 6.63 48.62
N ARG A 373 -7.72 6.73 47.29
CA ARG A 373 -6.43 6.79 46.55
C ARG A 373 -5.69 5.44 46.52
N TYR A 374 -6.35 4.36 46.90
CA TYR A 374 -5.82 3.00 46.79
C TYR A 374 -6.43 2.25 45.61
N VAL A 375 -5.60 1.47 44.93
CA VAL A 375 -6.05 0.46 43.97
C VAL A 375 -6.02 -0.89 44.69
N LYS A 376 -7.11 -1.66 44.62
CA LYS A 376 -7.19 -2.99 45.23
C LYS A 376 -7.33 -4.06 44.17
N ILE A 377 -6.60 -5.15 44.36
CA ILE A 377 -6.71 -6.35 43.54
C ILE A 377 -7.43 -7.41 44.37
N TRP A 378 -8.43 -8.02 43.77
CA TRP A 378 -9.34 -8.98 44.41
C TRP A 378 -9.27 -10.31 43.71
N ASP A 379 -9.22 -11.39 44.48
CA ASP A 379 -9.56 -12.72 44.00
C ASP A 379 -11.07 -12.88 44.15
N TYR A 380 -11.79 -13.01 43.03
CA TYR A 380 -13.25 -13.08 43.06
C TYR A 380 -13.80 -14.48 43.37
N GLN A 381 -12.97 -15.53 43.32
CA GLN A 381 -13.34 -16.88 43.77
C GLN A 381 -13.22 -16.97 45.29
N ASN A 382 -12.08 -16.54 45.83
CA ASN A 382 -11.79 -16.54 47.27
C ASN A 382 -12.43 -15.35 48.01
N LYS A 383 -12.87 -14.32 47.28
CA LYS A 383 -13.52 -13.10 47.80
C LYS A 383 -12.62 -12.30 48.75
N THR A 384 -11.31 -12.32 48.50
CA THR A 384 -10.29 -11.67 49.32
C THR A 384 -9.57 -10.57 48.55
N CYS A 385 -9.12 -9.54 49.25
CA CYS A 385 -8.18 -8.56 48.70
C CYS A 385 -6.78 -9.18 48.69
N VAL A 386 -6.25 -9.45 47.49
CA VAL A 386 -4.91 -10.02 47.26
C VAL A 386 -3.83 -8.99 47.56
N GLN A 387 -4.05 -7.74 47.13
CA GLN A 387 -3.09 -6.66 47.33
C GLN A 387 -3.78 -5.30 47.37
N THR A 388 -3.26 -4.38 48.19
CA THR A 388 -3.64 -2.96 48.21
C THR A 388 -2.44 -2.11 47.78
N LEU A 389 -2.64 -1.28 46.75
CA LEU A 389 -1.60 -0.49 46.10
C LEU A 389 -1.82 0.98 46.40
N GLY A 390 -0.86 1.58 47.11
CA GLY A 390 -0.80 3.01 47.36
C GLY A 390 0.23 3.69 46.46
N GLY A 391 0.02 4.97 46.16
CA GLY A 391 1.04 5.78 45.49
C GLY A 391 0.50 7.03 44.80
N HIS A 392 -0.75 7.01 44.32
CA HIS A 392 -1.43 8.19 43.79
C HIS A 392 -1.71 9.20 44.90
N THR A 393 -1.71 10.49 44.53
CA THR A 393 -1.93 11.59 45.47
C THR A 393 -3.37 12.06 45.54
N GLN A 394 -4.17 11.75 44.50
CA GLN A 394 -5.59 12.08 44.38
C GLN A 394 -6.41 10.84 44.03
N ASN A 395 -7.74 11.00 43.91
CA ASN A 395 -8.69 9.96 43.56
C ASN A 395 -8.24 9.16 42.32
N ILE A 396 -8.56 7.87 42.29
CA ILE A 396 -8.36 7.04 41.10
C ILE A 396 -9.62 7.09 40.26
N SER A 397 -9.49 7.48 39.00
CA SER A 397 -10.60 7.71 38.08
C SER A 397 -10.87 6.50 37.18
N ALA A 398 -9.81 5.82 36.74
CA ALA A 398 -9.92 4.60 35.94
C ALA A 398 -8.80 3.60 36.26
N VAL A 399 -9.13 2.31 36.15
CA VAL A 399 -8.20 1.18 36.19
C VAL A 399 -8.45 0.31 34.96
N CYS A 400 -7.40 -0.25 34.39
CA CYS A 400 -7.53 -1.18 33.26
C CYS A 400 -6.41 -2.23 33.28
N PHE A 401 -6.78 -3.51 33.15
CA PHE A 401 -5.82 -4.55 32.83
C PHE A 401 -5.47 -4.47 31.35
N HIS A 402 -4.17 -4.53 31.03
CA HIS A 402 -3.77 -4.63 29.63
C HIS A 402 -4.11 -6.04 29.13
N PRO A 403 -4.74 -6.19 27.95
CA PRO A 403 -5.19 -7.49 27.48
C PRO A 403 -4.04 -8.45 27.15
N GLU A 404 -2.97 -7.99 26.48
CA GLU A 404 -1.86 -8.86 26.02
C GLU A 404 -0.61 -8.86 26.94
N LEU A 405 -0.19 -7.69 27.43
CA LEU A 405 0.98 -7.50 28.31
C LEU A 405 0.68 -7.82 29.78
N PRO A 406 1.67 -8.23 30.59
CA PRO A 406 1.48 -8.64 31.99
C PRO A 406 1.42 -7.42 32.92
N ILE A 407 0.65 -6.40 32.55
CA ILE A 407 0.62 -5.09 33.22
C ILE A 407 -0.82 -4.62 33.42
N PHE A 408 -1.00 -3.67 34.35
CA PHE A 408 -2.22 -2.89 34.48
C PHE A 408 -1.91 -1.42 34.63
N LEU A 409 -2.85 -0.58 34.20
CA LEU A 409 -2.75 0.87 34.23
C LEU A 409 -3.74 1.46 35.23
N THR A 410 -3.31 2.51 35.92
CA THR A 410 -4.13 3.25 36.89
C THR A 410 -4.06 4.74 36.58
N ALA A 411 -5.21 5.37 36.39
CA ALA A 411 -5.38 6.80 36.13
C ALA A 411 -5.88 7.52 37.38
N SER A 412 -5.40 8.76 37.60
CA SER A 412 -5.78 9.55 38.75
C SER A 412 -6.04 11.01 38.41
N GLU A 413 -6.83 11.66 39.27
CA GLU A 413 -6.98 13.12 39.32
C GLU A 413 -5.70 13.86 39.77
N ASP A 414 -4.56 13.17 39.94
CA ASP A 414 -3.24 13.80 40.07
C ASP A 414 -2.54 14.04 38.73
N GLY A 415 -3.20 13.72 37.62
CA GLY A 415 -2.70 13.87 36.25
C GLY A 415 -1.68 12.82 35.85
N THR A 416 -1.43 11.81 36.70
CA THR A 416 -0.53 10.69 36.38
C THR A 416 -1.30 9.44 35.94
N VAL A 417 -0.75 8.76 34.94
CA VAL A 417 -1.09 7.36 34.62
C VAL A 417 0.08 6.49 35.02
N ARG A 418 -0.16 5.51 35.90
CA ARG A 418 0.88 4.60 36.38
C ARG A 418 0.71 3.22 35.77
N ILE A 419 1.83 2.62 35.40
CA ILE A 419 1.93 1.27 34.85
C ILE A 419 2.54 0.37 35.91
N TRP A 420 1.86 -0.71 36.22
CA TRP A 420 2.22 -1.66 37.26
C TRP A 420 2.35 -3.06 36.69
N HIS A 421 3.27 -3.84 37.24
CA HIS A 421 3.47 -5.24 36.85
C HIS A 421 2.39 -6.15 37.48
N ALA A 422 1.63 -6.91 36.69
CA ALA A 422 0.48 -7.71 37.15
C ALA A 422 0.85 -8.90 38.05
N GLY A 423 2.08 -9.41 37.97
CA GLY A 423 2.63 -10.44 38.88
C GLY A 423 3.18 -9.90 40.20
N MET A 424 4.24 -9.07 40.13
CA MET A 424 4.94 -8.52 41.31
C MET A 424 4.23 -7.34 41.99
N TYR A 425 3.23 -6.73 41.34
CA TYR A 425 2.53 -5.51 41.80
C TYR A 425 3.44 -4.29 42.05
N ARG A 426 4.61 -4.27 41.42
CA ARG A 426 5.56 -3.15 41.45
C ARG A 426 5.13 -2.06 40.47
N LEU A 427 5.40 -0.80 40.83
CA LEU A 427 5.30 0.35 39.93
C LEU A 427 6.49 0.31 38.95
N GLU A 428 6.20 0.17 37.65
CA GLU A 428 7.21 0.13 36.59
C GLU A 428 7.46 1.53 36.02
N SER A 429 6.40 2.29 35.73
CA SER A 429 6.50 3.62 35.13
C SER A 429 5.35 4.53 35.58
N SER A 430 5.61 5.84 35.58
CA SER A 430 4.62 6.89 35.87
C SER A 430 4.66 7.92 34.75
N LEU A 431 3.58 8.00 33.98
CA LEU A 431 3.40 8.91 32.87
C LEU A 431 2.67 10.17 33.34
N ASN A 432 3.16 11.34 32.93
CA ASN A 432 2.45 12.62 33.05
C ASN A 432 2.73 13.42 31.78
N TYR A 433 1.68 13.81 31.06
CA TYR A 433 1.78 14.57 29.81
C TYR A 433 1.39 16.05 29.95
N GLY A 434 1.04 16.52 31.15
CA GLY A 434 0.65 17.92 31.39
C GLY A 434 -0.72 18.31 30.83
N PHE A 435 -1.66 17.37 30.76
CA PHE A 435 -3.05 17.58 30.32
C PHE A 435 -4.04 17.70 31.51
N GLU A 436 -3.53 18.10 32.68
CA GLU A 436 -4.24 18.06 33.96
C GLU A 436 -4.79 16.65 34.28
N ARG A 437 -5.98 16.54 34.87
CA ARG A 437 -6.51 15.30 35.45
C ARG A 437 -6.83 14.25 34.40
N VAL A 438 -6.61 12.98 34.75
CA VAL A 438 -7.02 11.82 33.94
C VAL A 438 -8.40 11.37 34.34
N TRP A 439 -9.27 11.05 33.37
CA TRP A 439 -10.64 10.57 33.61
C TRP A 439 -10.88 9.12 33.20
N THR A 440 -10.18 8.64 32.17
CA THR A 440 -10.53 7.37 31.51
C THR A 440 -9.31 6.76 30.81
N ILE A 441 -9.26 5.43 30.77
CA ILE A 441 -8.27 4.63 30.04
C ILE A 441 -9.06 3.59 29.23
N ALA A 442 -8.66 3.36 27.98
CA ALA A 442 -9.09 2.21 27.18
C ALA A 442 -7.87 1.51 26.56
N CYS A 443 -7.76 0.19 26.74
CA CYS A 443 -6.76 -0.63 26.05
C CYS A 443 -7.41 -1.34 24.85
N MET A 444 -6.73 -1.37 23.71
CA MET A 444 -7.18 -2.13 22.54
C MET A 444 -6.95 -3.62 22.77
N ARG A 445 -7.92 -4.49 22.43
CA ARG A 445 -7.69 -5.95 22.45
C ARG A 445 -6.89 -6.36 21.21
N GLY A 446 -5.91 -7.26 21.37
CA GLY A 446 -5.02 -7.67 20.27
C GLY A 446 -4.08 -6.56 19.77
N SER A 447 -3.81 -5.52 20.56
CA SER A 447 -2.83 -4.47 20.25
C SER A 447 -2.35 -3.85 21.56
N ASN A 448 -1.15 -3.26 21.55
CA ASN A 448 -0.62 -2.56 22.72
C ASN A 448 -0.91 -1.04 22.69
N ASN A 449 -1.90 -0.62 21.91
CA ASN A 449 -2.40 0.75 21.90
C ASN A 449 -3.29 0.98 23.13
N VAL A 450 -2.90 1.97 23.92
CA VAL A 450 -3.64 2.44 25.10
C VAL A 450 -4.01 3.90 24.89
N ALA A 451 -5.29 4.20 25.06
CA ALA A 451 -5.84 5.53 24.90
C ALA A 451 -6.26 6.09 26.25
N ILE A 452 -5.99 7.38 26.47
CA ILE A 452 -6.13 8.05 27.76
C ILE A 452 -6.86 9.38 27.56
N GLY A 453 -7.94 9.59 28.31
CA GLY A 453 -8.71 10.84 28.30
C GLY A 453 -8.41 11.72 29.51
N TYR A 454 -8.24 13.02 29.27
CA TYR A 454 -7.79 14.03 30.23
C TYR A 454 -8.76 15.24 30.29
N ASP A 455 -8.47 16.19 31.18
CA ASP A 455 -9.13 17.50 31.26
C ASP A 455 -8.90 18.38 30.02
N GLU A 456 -7.72 18.34 29.39
CA GLU A 456 -7.39 19.14 28.17
C GLU A 456 -7.34 18.33 26.85
N GLY A 457 -7.91 17.12 26.81
CA GLY A 457 -8.01 16.32 25.59
C GLY A 457 -7.68 14.84 25.75
N SER A 458 -7.06 14.23 24.74
CA SER A 458 -6.72 12.81 24.74
C SER A 458 -5.32 12.51 24.18
N VAL A 459 -4.72 11.43 24.69
CA VAL A 459 -3.41 10.94 24.27
C VAL A 459 -3.50 9.45 24.00
N MET A 460 -2.95 9.01 22.87
CA MET A 460 -2.73 7.58 22.61
C MET A 460 -1.25 7.23 22.72
N VAL A 461 -0.99 6.12 23.37
CA VAL A 461 0.33 5.58 23.68
C VAL A 461 0.38 4.12 23.24
N LYS A 462 1.41 3.74 22.47
CA LYS A 462 1.76 2.34 22.22
C LYS A 462 2.74 1.90 23.30
N VAL A 463 2.41 0.82 23.99
CA VAL A 463 3.18 0.29 25.14
C VAL A 463 3.95 -0.95 24.69
N GLY A 464 5.25 -0.84 24.50
CA GLY A 464 6.09 -1.96 24.04
C GLY A 464 5.87 -2.36 22.57
N ARG A 465 6.46 -3.49 22.20
CA ARG A 465 6.44 -4.03 20.83
C ARG A 465 5.25 -4.98 20.63
N GLU A 466 4.77 -5.08 19.40
CA GLU A 466 3.63 -5.93 18.98
C GLU A 466 4.10 -7.15 18.16
N GLU A 467 5.40 -7.48 18.26
CA GLU A 467 6.00 -8.68 17.66
C GLU A 467 5.51 -9.93 18.44
N PRO A 468 4.93 -10.94 17.78
CA PRO A 468 4.54 -12.17 18.46
C PRO A 468 5.79 -12.96 18.89
N ALA A 469 5.79 -13.46 20.12
CA ALA A 469 6.85 -14.34 20.64
C ALA A 469 6.73 -15.74 20.00
N VAL A 470 7.22 -15.89 18.77
CA VAL A 470 7.10 -17.11 17.96
C VAL A 470 8.43 -17.54 17.34
N SER A 471 8.62 -18.85 17.19
CA SER A 471 9.75 -19.43 16.46
C SER A 471 9.37 -20.73 15.77
N MET A 472 9.85 -20.93 14.54
CA MET A 472 9.75 -22.19 13.81
C MET A 472 11.02 -23.03 13.99
N ASP A 473 10.85 -24.35 14.07
CA ASP A 473 11.94 -25.34 14.03
C ASP A 473 12.66 -25.27 12.67
N SER A 474 13.99 -25.36 12.66
CA SER A 474 14.83 -25.37 11.45
C SER A 474 14.46 -26.47 10.45
N LEU A 475 13.78 -27.54 10.90
CA LEU A 475 13.23 -28.59 10.04
C LEU A 475 11.85 -28.24 9.42
N GLY A 476 11.32 -27.04 9.68
CA GLY A 476 10.05 -26.53 9.15
C GLY A 476 8.78 -27.20 9.68
N GLY A 477 8.90 -28.24 10.50
CA GLY A 477 7.76 -29.09 10.86
C GLY A 477 6.96 -28.64 12.09
N LYS A 478 7.47 -27.67 12.86
CA LYS A 478 6.87 -27.25 14.13
C LYS A 478 7.02 -25.75 14.33
N ILE A 479 5.98 -25.13 14.85
CA ILE A 479 6.01 -23.76 15.36
C ILE A 479 5.83 -23.84 16.88
N VAL A 480 6.54 -23.01 17.62
CA VAL A 480 6.28 -22.77 19.04
C VAL A 480 6.07 -21.27 19.22
N TRP A 481 4.98 -20.91 19.89
CA TRP A 481 4.69 -19.54 20.29
C TRP A 481 4.32 -19.48 21.76
N ALA A 482 4.34 -18.28 22.33
CA ALA A 482 3.70 -18.00 23.60
C ALA A 482 2.45 -17.13 23.44
N ARG A 483 1.48 -17.42 24.28
CA ARG A 483 0.31 -16.59 24.54
C ARG A 483 0.32 -16.26 26.02
N HIS A 484 0.53 -14.98 26.36
CA HIS A 484 0.84 -14.56 27.74
C HIS A 484 2.01 -15.39 28.31
N SER A 485 1.82 -16.09 29.42
CA SER A 485 2.82 -16.98 30.02
C SER A 485 2.75 -18.43 29.52
N GLU A 486 1.81 -18.78 28.65
CA GLU A 486 1.58 -20.17 28.20
C GLU A 486 2.29 -20.43 26.88
N ILE A 487 3.09 -21.50 26.83
CA ILE A 487 3.81 -21.93 25.62
C ILE A 487 3.00 -23.01 24.94
N GLN A 488 2.73 -22.79 23.64
CA GLN A 488 1.97 -23.69 22.80
C GLN A 488 2.81 -24.15 21.61
N GLN A 489 2.65 -25.40 21.22
CA GLN A 489 3.30 -26.00 20.06
C GLN A 489 2.25 -26.32 19.00
N VAL A 490 2.56 -25.97 17.75
CA VAL A 490 1.80 -26.30 16.57
C VAL A 490 2.63 -27.19 15.64
N ASN A 491 1.98 -28.14 14.97
CA ASN A 491 2.63 -29.09 14.05
C ASN A 491 2.14 -28.85 12.62
N LEU A 492 3.02 -28.36 11.75
CA LEU A 492 2.70 -28.07 10.35
C LEU A 492 2.53 -29.36 9.50
N LYS A 493 3.08 -30.49 9.94
CA LYS A 493 2.99 -31.79 9.23
C LYS A 493 1.58 -32.39 9.17
N ALA A 494 0.59 -31.74 9.74
CA ALA A 494 -0.81 -32.18 9.73
C ALA A 494 -1.61 -31.58 8.55
N LEU A 495 -1.04 -30.66 7.77
CA LEU A 495 -1.68 -30.16 6.56
C LEU A 495 -1.64 -31.20 5.44
N GLY A 496 -2.74 -31.27 4.68
CA GLY A 496 -2.74 -31.85 3.34
C GLY A 496 -2.06 -30.91 2.33
N GLU A 497 -1.74 -31.43 1.14
CA GLU A 497 -0.95 -30.69 0.13
C GLU A 497 -1.69 -29.50 -0.52
N GLU A 498 -3.00 -29.38 -0.32
CA GLU A 498 -3.86 -28.33 -0.89
C GLU A 498 -4.22 -27.25 0.15
N ALA A 499 -3.34 -26.25 0.31
CA ALA A 499 -3.66 -24.99 0.98
C ALA A 499 -3.64 -23.84 -0.04
N GLN A 500 -4.64 -22.96 -0.03
CA GLN A 500 -4.63 -21.80 -0.93
C GLN A 500 -3.67 -20.71 -0.41
N ASP A 501 -3.00 -20.03 -1.33
CA ASP A 501 -2.10 -18.91 -1.00
C ASP A 501 -2.89 -17.75 -0.37
N GLY A 502 -2.43 -17.26 0.78
CA GLY A 502 -3.10 -16.21 1.54
C GLY A 502 -4.18 -16.70 2.53
N GLU A 503 -4.57 -17.97 2.51
CA GLU A 503 -5.58 -18.50 3.44
C GLU A 503 -5.01 -18.76 4.85
N ARG A 504 -5.85 -18.54 5.88
CA ARG A 504 -5.55 -18.90 7.27
C ARG A 504 -5.60 -20.41 7.46
N LEU A 505 -4.49 -21.00 7.88
CA LEU A 505 -4.34 -22.46 7.99
C LEU A 505 -4.99 -23.00 9.29
N PRO A 506 -5.86 -24.03 9.22
CA PRO A 506 -6.48 -24.63 10.41
C PRO A 506 -5.48 -25.53 11.15
N LEU A 507 -4.75 -24.94 12.10
CA LEU A 507 -3.67 -25.58 12.85
C LEU A 507 -4.15 -26.18 14.18
N ALA A 508 -3.79 -27.44 14.43
CA ALA A 508 -3.98 -28.06 15.73
C ALA A 508 -2.95 -27.53 16.75
N VAL A 509 -3.44 -26.80 17.74
CA VAL A 509 -2.64 -26.25 18.85
C VAL A 509 -2.54 -27.29 19.97
N LYS A 510 -1.34 -27.44 20.53
CA LYS A 510 -1.05 -28.28 21.68
C LYS A 510 -0.34 -27.49 22.77
N ASP A 511 -0.93 -27.40 23.94
CA ASP A 511 -0.31 -26.73 25.09
C ASP A 511 0.90 -27.53 25.60
N MET A 512 1.99 -26.84 25.88
CA MET A 512 3.25 -27.41 26.38
C MET A 512 3.49 -27.10 27.86
N GLY A 513 2.83 -26.07 28.39
CA GLY A 513 2.91 -25.64 29.79
C GLY A 513 3.15 -24.13 29.93
N ALA A 514 3.04 -23.64 31.16
CA ALA A 514 3.38 -22.26 31.49
C ALA A 514 4.89 -22.08 31.66
N CYS A 515 5.40 -20.91 31.24
CA CYS A 515 6.74 -20.42 31.56
C CYS A 515 6.71 -19.64 32.89
N GLU A 516 7.87 -19.57 33.56
CA GLU A 516 8.03 -18.85 34.83
C GLU A 516 8.15 -17.32 34.64
N ILE A 517 8.68 -16.89 33.49
CA ILE A 517 8.87 -15.49 33.08
C ILE A 517 7.89 -15.10 31.97
N TYR A 518 7.66 -13.80 31.73
CA TYR A 518 6.85 -13.37 30.59
C TYR A 518 7.68 -13.43 29.29
N PRO A 519 7.32 -14.30 28.32
CA PRO A 519 8.10 -14.50 27.09
C PRO A 519 8.00 -13.27 26.16
N GLN A 520 9.08 -12.47 26.11
CA GLN A 520 9.22 -11.37 25.15
C GLN A 520 9.77 -11.85 23.81
N THR A 521 10.71 -12.80 23.84
CA THR A 521 11.25 -13.44 22.63
C THR A 521 11.39 -14.94 22.82
N ILE A 522 11.05 -15.71 21.78
CA ILE A 522 11.22 -17.15 21.73
C ILE A 522 12.08 -17.49 20.50
N GLN A 523 13.09 -18.34 20.68
CA GLN A 523 13.94 -18.80 19.57
C GLN A 523 14.31 -20.28 19.73
N HIS A 524 14.09 -21.08 18.68
CA HIS A 524 14.76 -22.37 18.56
C HIS A 524 16.26 -22.18 18.33
N ASN A 525 17.06 -23.12 18.82
CA ASN A 525 18.43 -23.24 18.38
C ASN A 525 18.49 -23.81 16.94
N PRO A 526 19.61 -23.70 16.20
CA PRO A 526 19.69 -24.09 14.77
C PRO A 526 19.47 -25.58 14.43
N ASN A 527 19.18 -26.43 15.42
CA ASN A 527 18.82 -27.84 15.20
C ASN A 527 17.46 -28.23 15.83
N GLY A 528 16.67 -27.24 16.27
CA GLY A 528 15.31 -27.44 16.80
C GLY A 528 15.22 -28.19 18.15
N ARG A 529 16.34 -28.60 18.76
CA ARG A 529 16.36 -29.41 20.00
C ARG A 529 16.08 -28.59 21.25
N PHE A 530 16.50 -27.34 21.27
CA PHE A 530 16.38 -26.43 22.40
C PHE A 530 15.57 -25.20 21.99
N LEU A 531 14.81 -24.70 22.94
CA LEU A 531 14.00 -23.50 22.83
C LEU A 531 14.49 -22.54 23.91
N VAL A 532 14.94 -21.35 23.55
CA VAL A 532 15.16 -20.28 24.54
C VAL A 532 13.93 -19.40 24.62
N VAL A 533 13.59 -19.03 25.84
CA VAL A 533 12.60 -18.01 26.18
C VAL A 533 13.35 -16.91 26.91
N CYS A 534 13.22 -15.66 26.45
CA CYS A 534 13.79 -14.50 27.15
C CYS A 534 12.67 -13.52 27.52
N GLY A 535 12.81 -12.90 28.68
CA GLY A 535 11.79 -12.06 29.30
C GLY A 535 12.30 -11.45 30.60
N ASP A 536 11.86 -10.24 30.91
CA ASP A 536 12.04 -9.60 32.23
C ASP A 536 13.50 -9.42 32.71
N GLY A 537 14.47 -9.51 31.78
CA GLY A 537 15.91 -9.45 32.05
C GLY A 537 16.54 -10.83 32.31
N GLU A 538 15.80 -11.91 32.08
CA GLU A 538 16.21 -13.30 32.26
C GLU A 538 16.03 -14.11 30.97
N TYR A 539 16.74 -15.24 30.90
CA TYR A 539 16.57 -16.25 29.87
C TYR A 539 16.46 -17.65 30.48
N ILE A 540 15.62 -18.49 29.89
CA ILE A 540 15.47 -19.90 30.24
C ILE A 540 15.56 -20.74 28.96
N ILE A 541 16.44 -21.73 28.96
CA ILE A 541 16.59 -22.70 27.88
C ILE A 541 15.84 -23.98 28.26
N TYR A 542 14.86 -24.34 27.43
CA TYR A 542 14.05 -25.54 27.55
C TYR A 542 14.39 -26.58 26.45
N THR A 543 14.06 -27.85 26.68
CA THR A 543 13.99 -28.85 25.61
C THR A 543 12.71 -28.68 24.80
N SER A 544 12.79 -28.52 23.48
CA SER A 544 11.63 -28.23 22.61
C SER A 544 10.51 -29.28 22.69
N MET A 545 10.84 -30.56 22.92
CA MET A 545 9.86 -31.65 22.96
C MET A 545 9.01 -31.76 24.24
N ALA A 546 9.45 -31.17 25.36
CA ALA A 546 8.88 -31.47 26.67
C ALA A 546 9.05 -30.35 27.72
N LEU A 547 9.39 -29.13 27.26
CA LEU A 547 9.57 -27.92 28.07
C LEU A 547 10.38 -28.11 29.39
N ARG A 548 11.39 -28.99 29.38
CA ARG A 548 12.25 -29.22 30.56
C ARG A 548 13.39 -28.21 30.59
N ASN A 549 13.52 -27.49 31.70
CA ASN A 549 14.61 -26.52 31.92
C ASN A 549 15.99 -27.21 31.79
N LYS A 550 16.93 -26.54 31.13
CA LYS A 550 18.32 -26.97 30.91
C LYS A 550 19.35 -25.98 31.45
N ALA A 551 19.09 -24.70 31.30
CA ALA A 551 19.91 -23.61 31.82
C ALA A 551 19.03 -22.37 31.97
N PHE A 552 19.38 -21.51 32.91
CA PHE A 552 18.73 -20.22 33.13
C PHE A 552 19.79 -19.20 33.58
N GLY A 553 19.47 -17.92 33.47
CA GLY A 553 20.32 -16.84 33.97
C GLY A 553 19.80 -15.46 33.59
N GLN A 554 20.50 -14.41 34.02
CA GLN A 554 20.18 -13.04 33.65
C GLN A 554 20.77 -12.70 32.28
N ALA A 555 19.97 -12.09 31.42
CA ALA A 555 20.36 -11.56 30.12
C ALA A 555 19.33 -10.51 29.66
N SER A 556 19.81 -9.38 29.15
CA SER A 556 18.95 -8.44 28.42
C SER A 556 18.61 -8.96 27.01
N GLU A 557 19.53 -9.73 26.41
CA GLU A 557 19.40 -10.33 25.08
C GLU A 557 20.14 -11.66 25.02
N PHE A 558 19.67 -12.56 24.16
CA PHE A 558 20.23 -13.88 23.93
C PHE A 558 20.32 -14.13 22.42
N VAL A 559 21.42 -14.73 21.94
CA VAL A 559 21.54 -15.20 20.56
C VAL A 559 22.26 -16.55 20.46
N TRP A 560 21.77 -17.40 19.56
CA TRP A 560 22.44 -18.65 19.21
C TRP A 560 23.57 -18.43 18.20
N ALA A 561 24.66 -19.20 18.33
CA ALA A 561 25.61 -19.40 17.24
C ALA A 561 25.03 -20.38 16.21
N ALA A 562 25.58 -20.39 14.99
CA ALA A 562 25.29 -21.44 14.00
C ALA A 562 25.66 -22.85 14.52
N ASP A 563 26.74 -22.96 15.30
CA ASP A 563 27.02 -24.12 16.14
C ASP A 563 25.96 -24.22 17.24
N SER A 564 25.09 -25.22 17.14
CA SER A 564 23.98 -25.45 18.07
C SER A 564 24.39 -25.73 19.53
N SER A 565 25.70 -25.87 19.81
CA SER A 565 26.25 -26.00 21.17
C SER A 565 26.68 -24.67 21.80
N GLN A 566 26.71 -23.57 21.03
CA GLN A 566 27.23 -22.26 21.45
C GLN A 566 26.13 -21.18 21.44
N TYR A 567 26.19 -20.25 22.40
CA TYR A 567 25.32 -19.09 22.46
C TYR A 567 26.02 -17.92 23.16
N ALA A 568 25.56 -16.70 22.89
CA ALA A 568 25.99 -15.50 23.58
C ALA A 568 24.79 -14.85 24.29
N VAL A 569 25.06 -14.24 25.44
CA VAL A 569 24.10 -13.41 26.16
C VAL A 569 24.71 -12.05 26.47
N ARG A 570 23.88 -11.02 26.42
CA ARG A 570 24.25 -9.66 26.84
C ARG A 570 23.78 -9.44 28.26
N GLU A 571 24.71 -9.11 29.15
CA GLU A 571 24.44 -8.80 30.55
C GLU A 571 24.62 -7.30 30.75
N GLY A 572 23.51 -6.57 30.89
CA GLY A 572 23.51 -5.10 30.89
C GLY A 572 24.04 -4.47 29.60
N ASN A 573 24.54 -3.24 29.67
CA ASN A 573 24.95 -2.48 28.48
C ASN A 573 26.46 -2.56 28.17
N THR A 574 27.26 -3.41 28.81
CA THR A 574 28.73 -3.41 28.64
C THR A 574 29.40 -4.78 28.51
N THR A 575 28.72 -5.87 28.87
CA THR A 575 29.33 -7.21 28.95
C THR A 575 28.60 -8.22 28.09
N VAL A 576 29.38 -8.99 27.32
CA VAL A 576 28.90 -10.14 26.54
C VAL A 576 29.54 -11.41 27.11
N LYS A 577 28.71 -12.39 27.47
CA LYS A 577 29.14 -13.71 27.93
C LYS A 577 28.87 -14.75 26.85
N VAL A 578 29.87 -15.58 26.56
CA VAL A 578 29.75 -16.66 25.56
C VAL A 578 29.82 -18.01 26.26
N PHE A 579 28.88 -18.88 25.92
CA PHE A 579 28.68 -20.19 26.51
C PHE A 579 28.87 -21.29 25.47
N LYS A 580 29.41 -22.44 25.89
CA LYS A 580 29.52 -23.67 25.08
C LYS A 580 29.06 -24.86 25.91
N ASN A 581 28.12 -25.65 25.39
CA ASN A 581 27.47 -26.76 26.10
C ASN A 581 26.90 -26.35 27.49
N PHE A 582 26.21 -25.20 27.54
CA PHE A 582 25.59 -24.63 28.76
C PHE A 582 26.58 -24.28 29.90
N LYS A 583 27.87 -24.13 29.58
CA LYS A 583 28.90 -23.65 30.50
C LYS A 583 29.50 -22.36 29.97
N GLU A 584 29.72 -21.39 30.85
CA GLU A 584 30.40 -20.14 30.49
C GLU A 584 31.82 -20.46 30.02
N LYS A 585 32.15 -20.03 28.80
CA LYS A 585 33.48 -20.20 28.19
C LYS A 585 34.33 -18.97 28.48
N LYS A 586 33.76 -17.78 28.28
CA LYS A 586 34.45 -16.49 28.46
C LYS A 586 33.44 -15.33 28.54
N SER A 587 33.72 -14.36 29.40
CA SER A 587 33.10 -13.03 29.37
C SER A 587 34.09 -12.03 28.79
N PHE A 588 33.61 -11.07 28.00
CA PHE A 588 34.43 -9.98 27.49
C PHE A 588 33.64 -8.66 27.38
N LYS A 589 34.40 -7.56 27.40
CA LYS A 589 33.93 -6.23 27.04
C LYS A 589 34.58 -5.91 25.69
N PRO A 590 33.80 -5.63 24.63
CA PRO A 590 34.36 -5.25 23.33
C PRO A 590 34.85 -3.79 23.37
N ASP A 591 36.13 -3.58 23.07
CA ASP A 591 36.73 -2.24 23.05
C ASP A 591 36.50 -1.54 21.69
N PHE A 592 35.51 -0.65 21.65
CA PHE A 592 35.21 0.22 20.49
C PHE A 592 36.13 1.46 20.46
N GLY A 593 37.45 1.23 20.38
CA GLY A 593 38.46 2.26 20.67
C GLY A 593 38.29 3.63 19.96
N ALA A 594 37.87 4.63 20.74
CA ALA A 594 38.15 6.07 20.66
C ALA A 594 37.75 6.72 22.01
N ASP A 595 38.28 7.89 22.34
CA ASP A 595 38.29 8.46 23.71
C ASP A 595 36.93 8.99 24.26
N ASP A 596 35.81 8.81 23.55
CA ASP A 596 34.51 9.32 23.97
C ASP A 596 33.73 8.34 24.88
N PHE A 597 33.51 8.77 26.13
CA PHE A 597 32.81 8.04 27.20
C PHE A 597 31.37 7.59 26.85
N ILE A 598 30.83 8.05 25.73
CA ILE A 598 29.46 7.80 25.25
C ILE A 598 29.39 6.56 24.33
N SER A 599 30.48 6.15 23.67
CA SER A 599 30.51 5.02 22.72
C SER A 599 30.35 3.63 23.39
N LEU A 600 30.63 3.53 24.69
CA LEU A 600 30.76 2.26 25.44
C LEU A 600 29.44 1.50 25.74
N SER A 601 28.28 2.03 25.36
CA SER A 601 27.00 1.32 25.56
C SER A 601 26.64 0.41 24.39
N LEU A 602 26.62 -0.90 24.67
CA LEU A 602 26.10 -1.91 23.77
C LEU A 602 24.61 -1.69 23.50
N THR A 603 24.25 -1.61 22.22
CA THR A 603 22.87 -1.43 21.76
C THR A 603 22.18 -2.78 21.52
N GLY A 604 22.90 -3.77 21.00
CA GLY A 604 22.40 -5.13 20.79
C GLY A 604 23.45 -6.18 20.46
N ILE A 605 23.09 -7.47 20.50
CA ILE A 605 23.89 -8.60 19.98
C ILE A 605 23.14 -9.40 18.91
N PHE A 606 23.89 -9.99 17.97
CA PHE A 606 23.37 -10.75 16.83
C PHE A 606 24.08 -12.11 16.69
N GLY A 607 23.28 -13.14 16.41
CA GLY A 607 23.74 -14.53 16.27
C GLY A 607 24.12 -14.93 14.84
N GLY A 608 24.34 -16.23 14.65
CA GLY A 608 24.68 -16.84 13.36
C GLY A 608 26.14 -17.30 13.28
N PHE A 609 26.76 -17.21 12.09
CA PHE A 609 28.11 -17.76 11.86
C PHE A 609 29.22 -16.96 12.53
N LEU A 610 29.01 -15.66 12.73
CA LEU A 610 29.86 -14.79 13.54
C LEU A 610 29.00 -14.14 14.64
N LEU A 611 29.63 -13.76 15.75
CA LEU A 611 28.99 -13.02 16.82
C LEU A 611 28.98 -11.53 16.44
N GLY A 612 27.82 -11.01 16.05
CA GLY A 612 27.65 -9.58 15.83
C GLY A 612 27.41 -8.86 17.16
N VAL A 613 28.09 -7.74 17.38
CA VAL A 613 27.88 -6.88 18.53
C VAL A 613 27.69 -5.45 18.04
N SER A 614 26.56 -4.85 18.36
CA SER A 614 26.16 -3.50 17.95
C SER A 614 26.43 -2.48 19.05
N SER A 615 26.87 -1.29 18.64
CA SER A 615 27.20 -0.14 19.47
C SER A 615 26.58 1.12 18.87
N GLY A 616 26.56 2.22 19.63
CA GLY A 616 26.19 3.54 19.09
C GLY A 616 27.13 4.06 17.99
N SER A 617 28.24 3.37 17.74
CA SER A 617 29.23 3.65 16.68
C SER A 617 29.18 2.67 15.50
N GLY A 618 28.32 1.65 15.51
CA GLY A 618 28.21 0.65 14.43
C GLY A 618 28.31 -0.81 14.90
N LEU A 619 28.37 -1.73 13.93
CA LEU A 619 28.38 -3.18 14.12
C LEU A 619 29.82 -3.75 14.07
N CYS A 620 30.16 -4.61 15.02
CA CYS A 620 31.41 -5.36 15.04
C CYS A 620 31.15 -6.87 14.98
N PHE A 621 31.76 -7.58 14.03
CA PHE A 621 31.71 -9.04 13.97
C PHE A 621 32.93 -9.67 14.65
N PHE A 622 32.67 -10.62 15.55
CA PHE A 622 33.67 -11.40 16.27
C PHE A 622 33.58 -12.89 15.91
N ASP A 623 34.72 -13.57 15.89
CA ASP A 623 34.78 -15.03 15.82
C ASP A 623 34.26 -15.66 17.13
N TRP A 624 33.37 -16.65 17.05
CA TRP A 624 32.82 -17.35 18.22
C TRP A 624 33.86 -18.08 19.05
N ASP A 625 34.88 -18.67 18.41
CA ASP A 625 35.82 -19.53 19.13
C ASP A 625 36.99 -18.77 19.77
N THR A 626 37.54 -17.75 19.10
CA THR A 626 38.65 -16.91 19.60
C THR A 626 38.22 -15.58 20.21
N LEU A 627 37.01 -15.08 19.91
CA LEU A 627 36.51 -13.74 20.25
C LEU A 627 37.41 -12.60 19.73
N LYS A 628 38.11 -12.84 18.61
CA LYS A 628 38.80 -11.79 17.86
C LYS A 628 37.83 -11.03 16.97
N LEU A 629 38.01 -9.71 16.90
CA LEU A 629 37.33 -8.85 15.94
C LEU A 629 37.76 -9.23 14.52
N ILE A 630 36.80 -9.47 13.63
CA ILE A 630 37.01 -9.77 12.21
C ILE A 630 36.80 -8.51 11.37
N ARG A 631 35.67 -7.82 11.57
CA ARG A 631 35.30 -6.63 10.79
C ARG A 631 34.47 -5.67 11.63
N ARG A 632 34.71 -4.36 11.45
CA ARG A 632 33.80 -3.28 11.84
C ARG A 632 33.03 -2.83 10.60
N ILE A 633 31.76 -2.50 10.79
CA ILE A 633 30.84 -2.01 9.76
C ILE A 633 30.11 -0.83 10.38
N ASP A 634 30.23 0.35 9.77
CA ASP A 634 29.73 1.61 10.33
C ASP A 634 28.23 1.81 10.07
N ILE A 635 27.48 0.70 10.12
CA ILE A 635 26.04 0.58 9.93
C ILE A 635 25.45 0.07 11.25
N GLN A 636 24.29 0.60 11.63
CA GLN A 636 23.54 0.17 12.82
C GLN A 636 22.34 -0.70 12.40
N PRO A 637 22.50 -2.02 12.26
CA PRO A 637 21.38 -2.89 11.94
C PRO A 637 20.42 -3.01 13.12
N THR A 638 19.13 -3.08 12.79
CA THR A 638 18.05 -3.57 13.66
C THR A 638 18.07 -5.10 13.73
N HIS A 639 18.37 -5.77 12.60
CA HIS A 639 18.45 -7.22 12.48
C HIS A 639 19.60 -7.66 11.55
N VAL A 640 20.16 -8.85 11.81
CA VAL A 640 21.22 -9.47 11.02
C VAL A 640 20.82 -10.90 10.69
N TYR A 641 20.79 -11.24 9.40
CA TYR A 641 20.38 -12.56 8.91
C TYR A 641 21.53 -13.21 8.12
N TRP A 642 21.85 -14.46 8.44
CA TRP A 642 22.90 -15.22 7.76
C TRP A 642 22.33 -16.24 6.79
N ALA A 643 23.01 -16.43 5.66
CA ALA A 643 22.78 -17.57 4.78
C ALA A 643 23.13 -18.91 5.46
N GLU A 644 22.39 -19.99 5.19
CA GLU A 644 22.68 -21.33 5.75
C GLU A 644 24.10 -21.85 5.42
N ASN A 645 24.69 -21.38 4.32
CA ASN A 645 26.05 -21.75 3.88
C ASN A 645 27.13 -20.74 4.31
N ALA A 646 26.78 -19.79 5.20
CA ALA A 646 27.59 -18.65 5.63
C ALA A 646 28.04 -17.66 4.54
N SER A 647 27.73 -17.85 3.26
CA SER A 647 28.40 -17.11 2.17
C SER A 647 27.96 -15.65 2.03
N LEU A 648 26.81 -15.29 2.59
CA LEU A 648 26.20 -13.96 2.52
C LEU A 648 25.54 -13.65 3.88
N VAL A 649 25.50 -12.36 4.22
CA VAL A 649 24.81 -11.82 5.39
C VAL A 649 24.00 -10.60 4.98
N ALA A 650 22.75 -10.53 5.41
CA ALA A 650 21.88 -9.38 5.22
C ALA A 650 21.81 -8.58 6.53
N LEU A 651 22.19 -7.30 6.46
CA LEU A 651 22.03 -6.32 7.54
C LEU A 651 20.79 -5.49 7.25
N ALA A 652 19.74 -5.59 8.06
CA ALA A 652 18.58 -4.71 7.96
C ALA A 652 18.73 -3.56 8.96
N THR A 653 18.56 -2.31 8.53
CA THR A 653 18.49 -1.12 9.39
C THR A 653 17.02 -0.76 9.65
N SER A 654 16.72 0.48 10.00
CA SER A 654 15.33 0.99 10.03
C SER A 654 14.74 1.11 8.62
N ASP A 655 15.53 1.61 7.67
CA ASP A 655 15.04 2.12 6.38
C ASP A 655 15.67 1.39 5.17
N GLN A 656 16.86 0.80 5.36
CA GLN A 656 17.70 0.22 4.31
C GLN A 656 18.11 -1.23 4.65
N TYR A 657 18.56 -1.98 3.66
CA TYR A 657 19.15 -3.31 3.85
C TYR A 657 20.39 -3.50 2.99
N PHE A 658 21.41 -4.14 3.56
CA PHE A 658 22.71 -4.36 2.93
C PHE A 658 22.99 -5.85 2.85
N ILE A 659 23.22 -6.37 1.63
CA ILE A 659 23.56 -7.78 1.41
C ILE A 659 25.06 -7.88 1.15
N LEU A 660 25.80 -8.30 2.17
CA LEU A 660 27.25 -8.42 2.14
C LEU A 660 27.66 -9.87 1.90
N LYS A 661 28.72 -10.08 1.12
CA LYS A 661 29.25 -11.41 0.84
C LYS A 661 30.38 -11.74 1.79
N TYR A 662 30.18 -12.75 2.62
CA TYR A 662 31.19 -13.21 3.56
C TYR A 662 32.13 -14.21 2.86
N HIS A 663 33.36 -13.76 2.64
CA HIS A 663 34.45 -14.55 2.11
C HIS A 663 35.40 -14.97 3.24
N ALA A 664 35.26 -16.20 3.74
CA ALA A 664 36.13 -16.74 4.80
C ALA A 664 37.63 -16.69 4.41
N ASP A 665 37.96 -16.82 3.13
CA ASP A 665 39.34 -16.84 2.62
C ASP A 665 39.95 -15.43 2.42
N VAL A 666 39.14 -14.37 2.37
CA VAL A 666 39.55 -13.01 1.94
C VAL A 666 39.76 -12.05 3.13
N VAL A 667 39.62 -12.56 4.36
CA VAL A 667 39.89 -11.82 5.62
C VAL A 667 41.33 -11.24 5.69
N ALA A 668 42.22 -11.63 4.77
CA ALA A 668 43.58 -11.12 4.65
C ALA A 668 43.78 -9.89 3.73
N ASN A 669 42.86 -9.53 2.81
CA ASN A 669 43.07 -8.39 1.91
C ASN A 669 41.80 -7.85 1.21
N ALA A 670 41.85 -6.53 0.93
CA ALA A 670 41.04 -5.75 -0.01
C ALA A 670 39.69 -5.14 0.45
N THR A 671 39.65 -3.84 0.14
CA THR A 671 38.70 -2.74 0.27
C THR A 671 37.33 -2.90 -0.41
N GLU A 672 36.45 -1.95 -0.08
CA GLU A 672 35.01 -1.90 -0.38
C GLU A 672 34.66 -1.23 -1.72
N ASN A 673 33.41 -1.46 -2.15
CA ASN A 673 32.56 -0.51 -2.89
C ASN A 673 31.10 -0.93 -2.67
N SER A 674 30.18 0.03 -2.58
CA SER A 674 28.76 -0.16 -2.24
C SER A 674 27.86 0.75 -3.07
N GLU A 675 26.69 0.25 -3.48
CA GLU A 675 25.57 1.05 -3.99
C GLU A 675 24.26 0.47 -3.44
N ASP A 676 23.29 1.37 -3.19
CA ASP A 676 22.09 1.14 -2.37
C ASP A 676 20.81 0.86 -3.20
N ILE A 677 19.70 0.50 -2.55
CA ILE A 677 18.30 0.87 -2.90
C ILE A 677 17.30 0.39 -1.83
N GLU A 678 16.32 1.24 -1.51
CA GLU A 678 15.29 1.06 -0.46
C GLU A 678 13.99 0.41 -0.94
N ASN A 679 13.16 -0.09 -0.01
CA ASN A 679 11.75 0.30 0.20
C ASN A 679 10.98 -0.61 1.18
N ALA A 680 10.18 0.01 2.06
CA ALA A 680 9.30 -0.68 3.02
C ALA A 680 7.81 -0.50 2.65
N VAL A 681 7.12 -1.59 2.34
CA VAL A 681 5.65 -1.64 2.10
C VAL A 681 5.15 -3.03 2.55
N ASN A 682 3.88 -3.16 2.94
CA ASN A 682 3.22 -4.44 3.30
C ASN A 682 3.13 -5.41 2.09
N ARG A 683 4.27 -5.97 1.71
CA ARG A 683 4.44 -6.86 0.55
C ARG A 683 5.42 -7.95 0.94
N ILE A 684 5.12 -9.17 0.52
CA ILE A 684 6.10 -10.25 0.55
C ILE A 684 6.94 -10.08 -0.71
N ASN A 685 8.19 -9.65 -0.56
CA ASN A 685 9.13 -9.53 -1.68
C ASN A 685 10.30 -10.48 -1.45
N TYR A 686 10.80 -11.17 -2.48
CA TYR A 686 12.12 -11.81 -2.42
C TYR A 686 13.15 -10.99 -3.21
N PHE A 687 14.38 -10.94 -2.71
CA PHE A 687 15.52 -10.35 -3.41
C PHE A 687 16.39 -11.42 -4.09
N VAL A 688 16.68 -11.26 -5.38
CA VAL A 688 17.64 -12.09 -6.13
C VAL A 688 18.49 -11.20 -7.04
N GLY A 689 19.81 -11.18 -6.80
CA GLY A 689 20.80 -10.65 -7.76
C GLY A 689 20.75 -9.15 -8.05
N GLY A 690 20.12 -8.34 -7.18
CA GLY A 690 19.90 -6.91 -7.40
C GLY A 690 18.43 -6.54 -7.61
N GLU A 691 17.56 -7.51 -7.95
CA GLU A 691 16.14 -7.27 -8.16
C GLU A 691 15.30 -7.67 -6.94
N VAL A 692 14.36 -6.79 -6.58
CA VAL A 692 13.28 -7.06 -5.63
C VAL A 692 12.04 -7.51 -6.40
N VAL A 693 11.53 -8.70 -6.12
CA VAL A 693 10.36 -9.27 -6.79
C VAL A 693 9.24 -9.55 -5.80
N THR A 694 8.09 -8.89 -5.99
CA THR A 694 6.88 -9.12 -5.20
C THR A 694 6.32 -10.53 -5.41
N VAL A 695 6.03 -11.24 -4.33
CA VAL A 695 5.25 -12.48 -4.28
C VAL A 695 3.77 -12.16 -4.11
N SER A 696 3.43 -11.36 -3.10
CA SER A 696 2.06 -10.95 -2.81
C SER A 696 2.00 -9.65 -1.99
N HIS A 697 0.83 -9.02 -1.97
CA HIS A 697 0.51 -7.85 -1.14
C HIS A 697 -0.23 -8.32 0.12
N LEU A 698 -0.06 -7.60 1.24
CA LEU A 698 -0.61 -7.98 2.54
C LEU A 698 -1.49 -6.88 3.12
N ASP A 699 -2.75 -7.20 3.39
CA ASP A 699 -3.71 -6.27 4.02
C ASP A 699 -3.42 -6.04 5.51
N ARG A 700 -2.59 -6.88 6.12
CA ARG A 700 -2.29 -6.90 7.56
C ARG A 700 -0.79 -7.07 7.81
N PRO A 701 -0.27 -6.60 8.96
CA PRO A 701 1.09 -6.91 9.38
C PRO A 701 1.25 -8.41 9.68
N MET A 702 2.07 -9.07 8.84
CA MET A 702 2.46 -10.47 8.98
C MET A 702 3.96 -10.56 9.26
N TYR A 703 4.33 -11.47 10.14
CA TYR A 703 5.71 -11.77 10.53
C TYR A 703 6.17 -13.06 9.85
N LEU A 704 7.34 -13.03 9.23
CA LEU A 704 7.92 -14.21 8.57
C LEU A 704 8.32 -15.27 9.61
N LEU A 705 7.76 -16.48 9.52
CA LEU A 705 8.19 -17.63 10.33
C LEU A 705 9.37 -18.36 9.68
N GLY A 706 9.35 -18.45 8.35
CA GLY A 706 10.41 -19.04 7.55
C GLY A 706 9.89 -19.75 6.31
N TYR A 707 10.81 -20.37 5.58
CA TYR A 707 10.54 -21.13 4.36
C TYR A 707 10.72 -22.62 4.62
N VAL A 708 9.83 -23.47 4.08
CA VAL A 708 9.93 -24.93 4.18
C VAL A 708 10.16 -25.53 2.79
N PRO A 709 11.40 -25.97 2.47
CA PRO A 709 11.74 -26.45 1.12
C PRO A 709 10.98 -27.70 0.67
N LYS A 710 10.46 -28.50 1.61
CA LYS A 710 9.65 -29.70 1.30
C LYS A 710 8.31 -29.33 0.68
N ASP A 711 7.71 -28.29 1.21
CA ASP A 711 6.35 -27.87 0.89
C ASP A 711 6.36 -26.78 -0.20
N ASN A 712 7.55 -26.31 -0.60
CA ASN A 712 7.79 -25.14 -1.45
C ASN A 712 6.98 -23.91 -1.00
N ARG A 713 6.86 -23.71 0.33
CA ARG A 713 6.00 -22.68 0.92
C ARG A 713 6.73 -21.83 1.94
N LEU A 714 6.35 -20.56 1.92
CA LEU A 714 6.67 -19.57 2.94
C LEU A 714 5.54 -19.54 3.97
N TYR A 715 5.88 -19.55 5.26
CA TYR A 715 4.91 -19.41 6.34
C TYR A 715 5.07 -18.07 7.04
N LEU A 716 3.95 -17.39 7.28
CA LEU A 716 3.88 -16.14 8.04
C LEU A 716 2.84 -16.25 9.16
N CYS A 717 3.00 -15.43 10.19
CA CYS A 717 2.13 -15.37 11.35
C CYS A 717 1.59 -13.95 11.52
N ASP A 718 0.31 -13.76 11.82
CA ASP A 718 -0.19 -12.48 12.31
C ASP A 718 0.02 -12.33 13.83
N LYS A 719 -0.27 -11.14 14.35
CA LYS A 719 -0.27 -10.84 15.80
C LYS A 719 -1.27 -11.68 16.61
N GLU A 720 -2.29 -12.25 15.96
CA GLU A 720 -3.32 -13.10 16.58
C GLU A 720 -2.90 -14.58 16.60
N LEU A 721 -1.66 -14.88 16.16
CA LEU A 721 -1.08 -16.21 16.01
C LEU A 721 -1.76 -17.06 14.91
N SER A 722 -2.43 -16.41 13.95
CA SER A 722 -2.94 -17.07 12.74
C SER A 722 -1.82 -17.24 11.74
N VAL A 723 -1.60 -18.47 11.27
CA VAL A 723 -0.58 -18.77 10.25
C VAL A 723 -1.21 -18.76 8.86
N VAL A 724 -0.50 -18.13 7.92
CA VAL A 724 -0.82 -18.09 6.49
C VAL A 724 0.36 -18.65 5.71
N SER A 725 0.12 -19.27 4.55
CA SER A 725 1.19 -19.69 3.65
C SER A 725 1.08 -19.08 2.26
N TYR A 726 2.23 -18.96 1.58
CA TYR A 726 2.34 -18.61 0.17
C TYR A 726 3.28 -19.57 -0.54
N SER A 727 2.93 -19.96 -1.76
CA SER A 727 3.75 -20.78 -2.62
C SER A 727 4.98 -20.02 -3.11
N LEU A 728 6.15 -20.65 -3.02
CA LEU A 728 7.41 -20.13 -3.49
C LEU A 728 8.33 -21.29 -3.91
N LEU A 729 8.27 -21.60 -5.20
CA LEU A 729 9.00 -22.72 -5.80
C LEU A 729 10.50 -22.51 -5.77
N LEU A 730 11.21 -23.45 -5.14
CA LEU A 730 12.68 -23.45 -5.10
C LEU A 730 13.28 -23.44 -6.51
N SER A 731 12.68 -24.19 -7.46
CA SER A 731 13.17 -24.30 -8.85
C SER A 731 13.13 -22.98 -9.63
N VAL A 732 12.15 -22.11 -9.37
CA VAL A 732 12.08 -20.76 -9.99
C VAL A 732 13.23 -19.89 -9.50
N LEU A 733 13.52 -19.96 -8.19
CA LEU A 733 14.60 -19.20 -7.56
C LEU A 733 15.98 -19.74 -7.94
N GLU A 734 16.15 -21.07 -8.07
CA GLU A 734 17.39 -21.68 -8.57
C GLU A 734 17.66 -21.19 -9.99
N TYR A 735 16.63 -21.17 -10.84
CA TYR A 735 16.71 -20.68 -12.22
C TYR A 735 17.10 -19.19 -12.28
N GLN A 736 16.39 -18.33 -11.56
CA GLN A 736 16.71 -16.89 -11.49
C GLN A 736 18.13 -16.65 -10.98
N THR A 737 18.54 -17.34 -9.91
CA THR A 737 19.88 -17.22 -9.34
C THR A 737 20.96 -17.67 -10.34
N ALA A 738 20.73 -18.75 -11.10
CA ALA A 738 21.65 -19.22 -12.13
C ALA A 738 21.77 -18.23 -13.30
N VAL A 739 20.65 -17.65 -13.76
CA VAL A 739 20.62 -16.60 -14.80
C VAL A 739 21.38 -15.35 -14.36
N MET A 740 21.21 -14.86 -13.13
CA MET A 740 21.96 -13.69 -12.62
C MET A 740 23.46 -13.97 -12.50
N ARG A 741 23.85 -15.23 -12.23
CA ARG A 741 25.25 -15.69 -12.27
C ARG A 741 25.77 -15.91 -13.70
N LYS A 742 24.94 -15.73 -14.73
CA LYS A 742 25.19 -16.05 -16.14
C LYS A 742 25.52 -17.53 -16.41
N ASP A 743 25.13 -18.42 -15.50
CA ASP A 743 25.24 -19.87 -15.63
C ASP A 743 23.97 -20.42 -16.31
N PHE A 744 23.94 -20.28 -17.64
CA PHE A 744 22.84 -20.79 -18.45
C PHE A 744 22.80 -22.31 -18.56
N GLU A 745 23.91 -23.02 -18.29
CA GLU A 745 23.95 -24.48 -18.32
C GLU A 745 23.18 -25.08 -17.13
N THR A 746 23.44 -24.57 -15.92
CA THR A 746 22.64 -24.93 -14.74
C THR A 746 21.18 -24.48 -14.90
N ALA A 747 20.93 -23.27 -15.41
CA ALA A 747 19.57 -22.77 -15.62
C ALA A 747 18.77 -23.68 -16.57
N ASN A 748 19.35 -24.08 -17.71
CA ASN A 748 18.70 -24.98 -18.67
C ASN A 748 18.43 -26.38 -18.10
N ARG A 749 19.26 -26.87 -17.16
CA ARG A 749 19.02 -28.13 -16.44
C ARG A 749 17.87 -28.02 -15.42
N VAL A 750 17.67 -26.86 -14.80
CA VAL A 750 16.59 -26.62 -13.83
C VAL A 750 15.25 -26.34 -14.51
N LEU A 751 15.23 -25.69 -15.68
CA LEU A 751 14.02 -25.28 -16.41
C LEU A 751 12.92 -26.36 -16.55
N PRO A 752 13.22 -27.66 -16.82
CA PRO A 752 12.18 -28.69 -16.90
C PRO A 752 11.42 -28.91 -15.58
N THR A 753 12.05 -28.62 -14.43
CA THR A 753 11.44 -28.74 -13.09
C THR A 753 10.52 -27.57 -12.74
N VAL A 754 10.51 -26.49 -13.55
CA VAL A 754 9.61 -25.35 -13.37
C VAL A 754 8.26 -25.65 -14.02
N PRO A 755 7.14 -25.62 -13.26
CA PRO A 755 5.78 -25.80 -13.81
C PRO A 755 5.46 -24.76 -14.88
N LYS A 756 4.61 -25.12 -15.85
CA LYS A 756 4.31 -24.25 -17.01
C LYS A 756 3.72 -22.90 -16.59
N GLU A 757 2.87 -22.87 -15.57
CA GLU A 757 2.24 -21.66 -15.03
C GLU A 757 3.25 -20.56 -14.66
N HIS A 758 4.40 -20.93 -14.09
CA HIS A 758 5.44 -19.97 -13.70
C HIS A 758 6.41 -19.60 -14.83
N ARG A 759 6.33 -20.25 -16.01
CA ARG A 759 7.27 -19.99 -17.12
C ARG A 759 7.07 -18.62 -17.75
N THR A 760 5.84 -18.11 -17.84
CA THR A 760 5.60 -16.73 -18.28
C THR A 760 6.26 -15.72 -17.34
N ARG A 761 6.19 -15.93 -16.02
CA ARG A 761 6.89 -15.09 -15.01
C ARG A 761 8.41 -15.15 -15.17
N VAL A 762 8.97 -16.34 -15.41
CA VAL A 762 10.41 -16.52 -15.69
C VAL A 762 10.81 -15.86 -17.02
N ALA A 763 9.95 -15.88 -18.04
CA ALA A 763 10.22 -15.22 -19.30
C ALA A 763 10.25 -13.69 -19.18
N HIS A 764 9.33 -13.07 -18.43
CA HIS A 764 9.39 -11.63 -18.17
C HIS A 764 10.63 -11.23 -17.35
N PHE A 765 11.08 -12.09 -16.43
CA PHE A 765 12.34 -11.89 -15.73
C PHE A 765 13.54 -11.91 -16.71
N LEU A 766 13.61 -12.92 -17.60
CA LEU A 766 14.63 -12.98 -18.65
C LEU A 766 14.59 -11.76 -19.58
N GLU A 767 13.41 -11.29 -19.96
CA GLU A 767 13.20 -10.11 -20.80
C GLU A 767 13.74 -8.84 -20.13
N LYS A 768 13.42 -8.60 -18.86
CA LYS A 768 13.94 -7.46 -18.08
C LYS A 768 15.46 -7.47 -17.98
N GLN A 769 16.05 -8.66 -17.82
CA GLN A 769 17.51 -8.86 -17.84
C GLN A 769 18.12 -8.76 -19.26
N GLY A 770 17.31 -8.50 -20.30
CA GLY A 770 17.75 -8.35 -21.70
C GLY A 770 17.88 -9.64 -22.49
N PHE A 771 17.66 -10.82 -21.88
CA PHE A 771 17.79 -12.15 -22.47
C PHE A 771 16.54 -12.56 -23.28
N LYS A 772 16.20 -11.74 -24.28
CA LYS A 772 14.96 -11.87 -25.07
C LYS A 772 14.85 -13.17 -25.87
N GLU A 773 15.96 -13.71 -26.38
CA GLU A 773 15.97 -14.99 -27.11
C GLU A 773 15.60 -16.17 -26.20
N GLN A 774 16.18 -16.19 -24.99
CA GLN A 774 15.88 -17.17 -23.96
C GLN A 774 14.44 -17.00 -23.45
N ALA A 775 13.98 -15.74 -23.26
CA ALA A 775 12.60 -15.44 -22.89
C ALA A 775 11.58 -16.00 -23.91
N LEU A 776 11.85 -15.87 -25.22
CA LEU A 776 10.97 -16.39 -26.28
C LEU A 776 10.85 -17.93 -26.27
N ALA A 777 11.92 -18.62 -25.86
CA ALA A 777 11.97 -20.07 -25.74
C ALA A 777 11.29 -20.59 -24.45
N VAL A 778 11.35 -19.82 -23.37
CA VAL A 778 10.75 -20.17 -22.06
C VAL A 778 9.26 -19.79 -21.99
N SER A 779 8.87 -18.65 -22.57
CA SER A 779 7.51 -18.13 -22.48
C SER A 779 6.51 -19.10 -23.11
N THR A 780 5.40 -19.29 -22.41
CA THR A 780 4.27 -20.13 -22.85
C THR A 780 3.10 -19.30 -23.39
N ASP A 781 3.04 -18.02 -23.07
CA ASP A 781 1.96 -17.11 -23.49
C ASP A 781 2.12 -16.66 -24.95
N PRO A 782 1.14 -16.89 -25.84
CA PRO A 782 1.18 -16.43 -27.24
C PRO A 782 1.31 -14.90 -27.41
N GLU A 783 0.81 -14.09 -26.48
CA GLU A 783 0.89 -12.62 -26.57
C GLU A 783 2.33 -12.15 -26.32
N HIS A 784 2.87 -12.45 -25.14
CA HIS A 784 4.25 -12.12 -24.79
C HIS A 784 5.26 -12.72 -25.77
N ARG A 785 5.03 -13.94 -26.30
CA ARG A 785 5.88 -14.53 -27.35
C ARG A 785 5.81 -13.76 -28.68
N PHE A 786 4.67 -13.17 -29.01
CA PHE A 786 4.52 -12.37 -30.21
C PHE A 786 5.31 -11.05 -30.07
N GLU A 787 5.19 -10.36 -28.94
CA GLU A 787 5.97 -9.14 -28.64
C GLU A 787 7.48 -9.40 -28.63
N LEU A 788 7.93 -10.45 -27.94
CA LEU A 788 9.33 -10.88 -27.96
C LEU A 788 9.83 -11.23 -29.37
N ALA A 789 9.01 -11.90 -30.19
CA ALA A 789 9.34 -12.21 -31.57
C ALA A 789 9.42 -10.94 -32.44
N LEU A 790 8.57 -9.94 -32.22
CA LEU A 790 8.68 -8.64 -32.88
C LEU A 790 9.97 -7.91 -32.46
N ALA A 791 10.29 -7.88 -31.16
CA ALA A 791 11.47 -7.21 -30.61
C ALA A 791 12.80 -7.83 -31.08
N LEU A 792 12.86 -9.15 -31.21
CA LEU A 792 13.98 -9.88 -31.86
C LEU A 792 13.94 -9.78 -33.40
N GLY A 793 12.82 -9.33 -33.95
CA GLY A 793 12.56 -9.29 -35.37
C GLY A 793 12.49 -10.68 -36.03
N ASN A 794 12.08 -11.71 -35.28
CA ASN A 794 11.82 -13.07 -35.76
C ASN A 794 10.44 -13.13 -36.45
N LEU A 795 10.44 -12.70 -37.72
CA LEU A 795 9.24 -12.64 -38.56
C LEU A 795 8.55 -14.00 -38.75
N ALA A 796 9.25 -15.13 -38.64
CA ALA A 796 8.66 -16.45 -38.86
C ALA A 796 7.74 -16.86 -37.70
N THR A 797 8.22 -16.73 -36.46
CA THR A 797 7.42 -17.03 -35.26
C THR A 797 6.34 -15.98 -35.02
N ALA A 798 6.62 -14.70 -35.32
CA ALA A 798 5.61 -13.66 -35.24
C ALA A 798 4.47 -13.90 -36.25
N HIS A 799 4.76 -14.39 -37.46
CA HIS A 799 3.75 -14.74 -38.46
C HIS A 799 2.87 -15.92 -38.04
N THR A 800 3.43 -16.99 -37.47
CA THR A 800 2.62 -18.12 -36.98
C THR A 800 1.69 -17.69 -35.85
N LEU A 801 2.20 -16.90 -34.89
CA LEU A 801 1.40 -16.39 -33.75
C LEU A 801 0.33 -15.39 -34.19
N ALA A 802 0.62 -14.51 -35.16
CA ALA A 802 -0.38 -13.60 -35.74
C ALA A 802 -1.51 -14.37 -36.44
N LYS A 803 -1.17 -15.46 -37.13
CA LYS A 803 -2.14 -16.34 -37.80
C LYS A 803 -3.00 -17.15 -36.84
N GLU A 804 -2.43 -17.61 -35.72
CA GLU A 804 -3.18 -18.27 -34.65
C GLU A 804 -4.12 -17.31 -33.92
N ALA A 805 -3.68 -16.09 -33.65
CA ALA A 805 -4.48 -15.07 -32.94
C ALA A 805 -5.52 -14.35 -33.83
N ASN A 806 -5.33 -14.34 -35.15
CA ASN A 806 -6.20 -13.68 -36.14
C ASN A 806 -6.59 -12.22 -35.83
N SER A 807 -5.69 -11.47 -35.18
CA SER A 807 -5.94 -10.07 -34.78
C SER A 807 -5.37 -9.08 -35.79
N GLN A 808 -6.19 -8.14 -36.25
CA GLN A 808 -5.79 -7.10 -37.21
C GLN A 808 -4.63 -6.23 -36.70
N GLN A 809 -4.59 -5.94 -35.39
CA GLN A 809 -3.55 -5.11 -34.78
C GLN A 809 -2.17 -5.80 -34.83
N LYS A 810 -2.13 -7.11 -34.54
CA LYS A 810 -0.91 -7.92 -34.66
C LYS A 810 -0.42 -7.97 -36.11
N TRP A 811 -1.33 -8.11 -37.07
CA TRP A 811 -1.00 -8.05 -38.48
C TRP A 811 -0.41 -6.69 -38.90
N ARG A 812 -0.87 -5.56 -38.34
CA ARG A 812 -0.26 -4.22 -38.58
C ARG A 812 1.14 -4.10 -37.99
N GLN A 813 1.34 -4.54 -36.75
CA GLN A 813 2.67 -4.52 -36.11
C GLN A 813 3.67 -5.40 -36.88
N LEU A 814 3.25 -6.59 -37.30
CA LEU A 814 4.06 -7.48 -38.14
C LEU A 814 4.32 -6.89 -39.54
N ALA A 815 3.35 -6.23 -40.16
CA ALA A 815 3.51 -5.55 -41.45
C ALA A 815 4.55 -4.43 -41.37
N SER A 816 4.53 -3.60 -40.32
CA SER A 816 5.50 -2.53 -40.09
C SER A 816 6.92 -3.10 -39.99
N LEU A 817 7.13 -4.11 -39.14
CA LEU A 817 8.41 -4.79 -38.97
C LEU A 817 8.89 -5.52 -40.24
N ALA A 818 7.96 -6.16 -40.97
CA ALA A 818 8.28 -6.82 -42.25
C ALA A 818 8.71 -5.79 -43.31
N THR A 819 8.09 -4.62 -43.33
CA THR A 819 8.46 -3.49 -44.20
C THR A 819 9.82 -2.93 -43.82
N GLN A 820 10.08 -2.70 -42.52
CA GLN A 820 11.39 -2.25 -42.01
C GLN A 820 12.52 -3.23 -42.38
N LYS A 821 12.26 -4.54 -42.36
CA LYS A 821 13.21 -5.58 -42.80
C LYS A 821 13.19 -5.88 -44.31
N GLY A 822 12.48 -5.09 -45.12
CA GLY A 822 12.42 -5.22 -46.58
C GLY A 822 11.71 -6.46 -47.13
N LYS A 823 10.94 -7.20 -46.31
CA LYS A 823 10.22 -8.41 -46.74
C LYS A 823 8.85 -8.07 -47.34
N LEU A 824 8.86 -7.46 -48.52
CA LEU A 824 7.67 -6.89 -49.18
C LEU A 824 6.51 -7.89 -49.37
N CYS A 825 6.80 -9.15 -49.75
CA CYS A 825 5.75 -10.17 -49.93
C CYS A 825 5.04 -10.53 -48.61
N LEU A 826 5.79 -10.57 -47.50
CA LEU A 826 5.22 -10.81 -46.17
C LEU A 826 4.42 -9.59 -45.70
N ALA A 827 4.96 -8.39 -45.92
CA ALA A 827 4.27 -7.13 -45.63
C ALA A 827 2.94 -7.02 -46.39
N GLN A 828 2.89 -7.43 -47.66
CA GLN A 828 1.66 -7.51 -48.46
C GLN A 828 0.60 -8.42 -47.82
N GLU A 829 0.96 -9.63 -47.41
CA GLU A 829 0.03 -10.56 -46.74
C GLU A 829 -0.46 -9.99 -45.42
N CYS A 830 0.46 -9.45 -44.61
CA CYS A 830 0.11 -8.85 -43.31
C CYS A 830 -0.79 -7.61 -43.45
N LEU A 831 -0.52 -6.70 -44.40
CA LEU A 831 -1.36 -5.52 -44.67
C LEU A 831 -2.77 -5.91 -45.14
N HIS A 832 -2.88 -6.98 -45.93
CA HIS A 832 -4.17 -7.50 -46.39
C HIS A 832 -5.00 -8.07 -45.22
N GLN A 833 -4.39 -8.90 -44.35
CA GLN A 833 -5.06 -9.43 -43.16
C GLN A 833 -5.37 -8.35 -42.11
N ALA A 834 -4.54 -7.31 -42.03
CA ALA A 834 -4.75 -6.11 -41.20
C ALA A 834 -5.87 -5.18 -41.70
N GLN A 835 -6.43 -5.44 -42.88
CA GLN A 835 -7.33 -4.55 -43.63
C GLN A 835 -6.77 -3.12 -43.77
N ASP A 836 -5.44 -2.97 -43.79
CA ASP A 836 -4.77 -1.69 -44.05
C ASP A 836 -4.65 -1.46 -45.55
N PHE A 837 -5.79 -1.08 -46.13
CA PHE A 837 -5.92 -0.77 -47.54
C PHE A 837 -5.08 0.46 -47.97
N GLY A 838 -4.73 1.36 -47.04
CA GLY A 838 -3.88 2.52 -47.30
C GLY A 838 -2.42 2.11 -47.49
N GLY A 839 -1.89 1.33 -46.54
CA GLY A 839 -0.57 0.71 -46.66
C GLY A 839 -0.48 -0.23 -47.87
N LEU A 840 -1.54 -0.99 -48.15
CA LEU A 840 -1.59 -1.88 -49.32
C LEU A 840 -1.59 -1.08 -50.65
N LEU A 841 -2.28 0.06 -50.72
CA LEU A 841 -2.25 0.94 -51.90
C LEU A 841 -0.85 1.53 -52.12
N LEU A 842 -0.20 2.00 -51.05
CA LEU A 842 1.15 2.56 -51.12
C LEU A 842 2.16 1.50 -51.59
N LEU A 843 2.06 0.26 -51.08
CA LEU A 843 2.90 -0.85 -51.50
C LEU A 843 2.64 -1.26 -52.96
N ALA A 844 1.37 -1.34 -53.37
CA ALA A 844 0.98 -1.74 -54.73
C ALA A 844 1.39 -0.69 -55.79
N THR A 845 1.25 0.60 -55.47
CA THR A 845 1.68 1.71 -56.36
C THR A 845 3.21 1.80 -56.43
N SER A 846 3.91 1.69 -55.29
CA SER A 846 5.38 1.71 -55.25
C SER A 846 6.02 0.52 -55.98
N THR A 847 5.33 -0.62 -56.04
CA THR A 847 5.78 -1.83 -56.78
C THR A 847 5.26 -1.89 -58.22
N GLY A 848 4.38 -0.98 -58.64
CA GLY A 848 3.78 -0.96 -59.99
C GLY A 848 2.88 -2.16 -60.30
N ASN A 849 2.31 -2.82 -59.28
CA ASN A 849 1.59 -4.09 -59.46
C ASN A 849 0.09 -3.85 -59.80
N SER A 850 -0.27 -3.86 -61.10
CA SER A 850 -1.65 -3.60 -61.54
C SER A 850 -2.67 -4.58 -60.97
N ASP A 851 -2.29 -5.84 -60.81
CA ASP A 851 -3.22 -6.91 -60.43
C ASP A 851 -3.53 -6.85 -58.92
N MET A 852 -2.56 -6.35 -58.14
CA MET A 852 -2.73 -6.03 -56.73
C MET A 852 -3.64 -4.81 -56.53
N ILE A 853 -3.47 -3.74 -57.33
CA ILE A 853 -4.35 -2.57 -57.31
C ILE A 853 -5.79 -2.96 -57.71
N GLN A 854 -5.96 -3.84 -58.69
CA GLN A 854 -7.29 -4.30 -59.12
C GLN A 854 -8.01 -5.11 -58.04
N LYS A 855 -7.30 -6.03 -57.37
CA LYS A 855 -7.85 -6.79 -56.24
C LYS A 855 -8.17 -5.89 -55.04
N LEU A 856 -7.28 -4.94 -54.74
CA LEU A 856 -7.50 -3.93 -53.70
C LEU A 856 -8.74 -3.07 -53.99
N GLY A 857 -8.92 -2.60 -55.23
CA GLY A 857 -10.08 -1.79 -55.63
C GLY A 857 -11.40 -2.52 -55.45
N ALA A 858 -11.46 -3.82 -55.78
CA ALA A 858 -12.63 -4.66 -55.55
C ALA A 858 -12.92 -4.86 -54.05
N VAL A 859 -11.93 -5.34 -53.29
CA VAL A 859 -12.08 -5.58 -51.83
C VAL A 859 -12.39 -4.27 -51.07
N ALA A 860 -11.89 -3.13 -51.54
CA ALA A 860 -12.22 -1.82 -50.98
C ALA A 860 -13.65 -1.36 -51.29
N ASP A 861 -14.26 -1.76 -52.42
CA ASP A 861 -15.69 -1.50 -52.69
C ASP A 861 -16.58 -2.41 -51.83
N ASP A 862 -16.24 -3.70 -51.75
CA ASP A 862 -16.95 -4.69 -50.93
C ASP A 862 -16.95 -4.32 -49.43
N THR A 863 -15.87 -3.68 -48.94
CA THR A 863 -15.74 -3.20 -47.56
C THR A 863 -16.18 -1.74 -47.35
N GLY A 864 -16.77 -1.10 -48.37
CA GLY A 864 -17.30 0.27 -48.28
C GLY A 864 -16.22 1.38 -48.17
N LYS A 865 -14.94 1.06 -48.43
CA LYS A 865 -13.82 2.01 -48.47
C LYS A 865 -13.75 2.73 -49.82
N ASN A 866 -14.85 3.43 -50.13
CA ASN A 866 -15.13 4.07 -51.42
C ASN A 866 -13.98 4.93 -51.96
N ASN A 867 -13.29 5.70 -51.11
CA ASN A 867 -12.17 6.55 -51.55
C ASN A 867 -10.96 5.74 -52.06
N ILE A 868 -10.66 4.60 -51.44
CA ILE A 868 -9.54 3.73 -51.85
C ILE A 868 -9.95 2.92 -53.09
N SER A 869 -11.20 2.48 -53.17
CA SER A 869 -11.73 1.85 -54.39
C SER A 869 -11.72 2.81 -55.58
N PHE A 870 -12.22 4.04 -55.40
CA PHE A 870 -12.21 5.08 -56.42
C PHE A 870 -10.77 5.37 -56.88
N LEU A 871 -9.84 5.60 -55.95
CA LEU A 871 -8.44 5.87 -56.30
C LEU A 871 -7.76 4.68 -57.00
N SER A 872 -8.04 3.45 -56.57
CA SER A 872 -7.51 2.23 -57.21
C SER A 872 -8.02 2.06 -58.64
N ASN A 873 -9.33 2.24 -58.86
CA ASN A 873 -9.93 2.18 -60.20
C ASN A 873 -9.46 3.35 -61.09
N PHE A 874 -9.28 4.55 -60.52
CA PHE A 874 -8.78 5.72 -61.24
C PHE A 874 -7.32 5.54 -61.70
N ILE A 875 -6.45 5.00 -60.84
CA ILE A 875 -5.06 4.63 -61.21
C ILE A 875 -5.02 3.56 -62.32
N LEU A 876 -6.00 2.65 -62.34
CA LEU A 876 -6.15 1.65 -63.41
C LEU A 876 -6.81 2.19 -64.69
N GLY A 877 -7.27 3.44 -64.71
CA GLY A 877 -7.98 4.04 -65.85
C GLY A 877 -9.44 3.58 -66.01
N ASP A 878 -10.02 2.92 -65.02
CA ASP A 878 -11.41 2.46 -65.04
C ASP A 878 -12.37 3.58 -64.59
N VAL A 879 -12.52 4.56 -65.47
CA VAL A 879 -13.40 5.74 -65.30
C VAL A 879 -14.86 5.33 -65.09
N ASP A 880 -15.28 4.20 -65.66
CA ASP A 880 -16.64 3.69 -65.57
C ASP A 880 -16.98 3.28 -64.12
N LYS A 881 -16.15 2.46 -63.48
CA LYS A 881 -16.34 2.13 -62.05
C LYS A 881 -16.20 3.34 -61.14
N CYS A 882 -15.32 4.29 -61.46
CA CYS A 882 -15.19 5.53 -60.69
C CYS A 882 -16.50 6.32 -60.68
N LEU A 883 -17.19 6.38 -61.83
CA LEU A 883 -18.51 6.99 -61.94
C LEU A 883 -19.56 6.22 -61.14
N ASP A 884 -19.59 4.89 -61.25
CA ASP A 884 -20.55 4.03 -60.56
C ASP A 884 -20.41 4.18 -59.03
N ILE A 885 -19.19 4.32 -58.49
CA ILE A 885 -18.93 4.60 -57.06
C ILE A 885 -19.47 5.98 -56.63
N LEU A 886 -19.32 7.02 -57.46
CA LEU A 886 -19.87 8.35 -57.15
C LEU A 886 -21.41 8.35 -57.17
N ILE A 887 -22.03 7.60 -58.09
CA ILE A 887 -23.48 7.42 -58.15
C ILE A 887 -23.99 6.59 -56.94
N LYS A 888 -23.31 5.48 -56.61
CA LYS A 888 -23.58 4.60 -55.45
C LYS A 888 -23.47 5.35 -54.11
N THR A 889 -22.60 6.35 -54.01
CA THR A 889 -22.43 7.20 -52.82
C THR A 889 -23.27 8.49 -52.82
N ASP A 890 -24.22 8.60 -53.75
CA ASP A 890 -25.11 9.76 -53.96
C ASP A 890 -24.41 11.11 -54.22
N ARG A 891 -23.17 11.07 -54.74
CA ARG A 891 -22.40 12.26 -55.10
C ARG A 891 -22.59 12.60 -56.57
N ILE A 892 -23.86 12.74 -56.98
CA ILE A 892 -24.26 12.97 -58.38
C ILE A 892 -23.68 14.27 -58.97
N PRO A 893 -23.59 15.41 -58.24
CA PRO A 893 -22.93 16.61 -58.77
C PRO A 893 -21.44 16.35 -59.08
N GLU A 894 -20.72 15.67 -58.19
CA GLU A 894 -19.33 15.24 -58.42
C GLU A 894 -19.23 14.29 -59.61
N ALA A 895 -20.16 13.32 -59.73
CA ALA A 895 -20.24 12.42 -60.88
C ALA A 895 -20.46 13.17 -62.20
N ALA A 896 -21.29 14.23 -62.21
CA ALA A 896 -21.54 15.04 -63.39
C ALA A 896 -20.31 15.86 -63.82
N PHE A 897 -19.58 16.45 -62.86
CA PHE A 897 -18.29 17.12 -63.13
C PHE A 897 -17.21 16.12 -63.57
N PHE A 898 -17.13 14.95 -62.93
CA PHE A 898 -16.19 13.89 -63.28
C PHE A 898 -16.44 13.35 -64.69
N ALA A 899 -17.71 13.08 -65.05
CA ALA A 899 -18.08 12.70 -66.41
C ALA A 899 -17.80 13.80 -67.43
N ARG A 900 -18.10 15.07 -67.12
CA ARG A 900 -17.75 16.20 -68.01
C ARG A 900 -16.26 16.24 -68.36
N THR A 901 -15.38 15.83 -67.44
CA THR A 901 -13.93 15.85 -67.62
C THR A 901 -13.38 14.57 -68.25
N TYR A 902 -13.86 13.39 -67.83
CA TYR A 902 -13.24 12.09 -68.18
C TYR A 902 -14.13 11.16 -69.02
N ALA A 903 -15.45 11.35 -69.03
CA ALA A 903 -16.39 10.56 -69.84
C ALA A 903 -17.59 11.38 -70.36
N PRO A 904 -17.36 12.38 -71.26
CA PRO A 904 -18.41 13.28 -71.76
C PRO A 904 -19.66 12.56 -72.28
N SER A 905 -19.51 11.39 -72.90
CA SER A 905 -20.62 10.56 -73.41
C SER A 905 -21.66 10.15 -72.35
N LYS A 906 -21.30 10.12 -71.07
CA LYS A 906 -22.21 9.74 -69.98
C LYS A 906 -22.90 10.95 -69.32
N ILE A 907 -22.52 12.18 -69.65
CA ILE A 907 -22.97 13.38 -68.93
C ILE A 907 -24.48 13.58 -68.96
N SER A 908 -25.13 13.32 -70.10
CA SER A 908 -26.58 13.45 -70.29
C SER A 908 -27.37 12.52 -69.36
N ALA A 909 -26.94 11.26 -69.22
CA ALA A 909 -27.57 10.29 -68.31
C ALA A 909 -27.45 10.72 -66.84
N ILE A 910 -26.28 11.22 -66.43
CA ILE A 910 -26.05 11.67 -65.05
C ILE A 910 -26.82 12.97 -64.75
N ILE A 911 -26.90 13.89 -65.72
CA ILE A 911 -27.70 15.12 -65.57
C ILE A 911 -29.19 14.80 -65.46
N LYS A 912 -29.69 13.75 -66.14
CA LYS A 912 -31.08 13.27 -65.96
C LYS A 912 -31.30 12.74 -64.53
N LEU A 913 -30.42 11.87 -64.03
CA LEU A 913 -30.46 11.40 -62.63
C LEU A 913 -30.32 12.56 -61.62
N TRP A 914 -29.50 13.56 -61.91
CA TRP A 914 -29.33 14.75 -61.07
C TRP A 914 -30.61 15.60 -61.06
N LYS A 915 -31.24 15.83 -62.22
CA LYS A 915 -32.53 16.51 -62.35
C LYS A 915 -33.61 15.80 -61.57
N GLU A 916 -33.70 14.47 -61.65
CA GLU A 916 -34.67 13.67 -60.92
C GLU A 916 -34.50 13.85 -59.40
N LYS A 917 -33.30 13.59 -58.86
CA LYS A 917 -33.05 13.78 -57.42
C LYS A 917 -33.19 15.23 -56.96
N LEU A 918 -32.72 16.20 -57.74
CA LEU A 918 -32.78 17.61 -57.39
C LEU A 918 -34.22 18.15 -57.46
N SER A 919 -35.04 17.68 -58.40
CA SER A 919 -36.46 18.07 -58.48
C SER A 919 -37.30 17.55 -57.32
N ALA A 920 -36.93 16.40 -56.71
CA ALA A 920 -37.53 15.91 -55.47
C ALA A 920 -37.25 16.80 -54.24
N VAL A 921 -36.18 17.60 -54.26
CA VAL A 921 -35.81 18.55 -53.18
C VAL A 921 -36.25 19.98 -53.51
N SER A 922 -36.10 20.39 -54.77
CA SER A 922 -36.54 21.70 -55.28
C SER A 922 -36.71 21.67 -56.80
N GLU A 923 -37.97 21.71 -57.25
CA GLU A 923 -38.32 21.70 -58.68
C GLU A 923 -37.62 22.82 -59.48
N LYS A 924 -37.51 24.03 -58.91
CA LYS A 924 -36.82 25.17 -59.53
C LYS A 924 -35.32 24.92 -59.74
N ALA A 925 -34.67 24.23 -58.81
CA ALA A 925 -33.25 23.89 -58.94
C ALA A 925 -33.03 22.81 -60.01
N GLY A 926 -33.91 21.80 -60.07
CA GLY A 926 -33.89 20.78 -61.13
C GLY A 926 -34.09 21.36 -62.54
N GLN A 927 -35.03 22.29 -62.69
CA GLN A 927 -35.26 23.00 -63.96
C GLN A 927 -34.09 23.90 -64.41
N SER A 928 -33.19 24.29 -63.49
CA SER A 928 -32.03 25.14 -63.79
C SER A 928 -30.85 24.38 -64.40
N LEU A 929 -30.87 23.04 -64.42
CA LEU A 929 -29.84 22.22 -65.04
C LEU A 929 -30.10 22.08 -66.55
N ALA A 930 -29.11 22.45 -67.38
CA ALA A 930 -29.16 22.22 -68.83
C ALA A 930 -28.57 20.84 -69.18
N ASP A 931 -29.21 20.11 -70.09
CA ASP A 931 -28.69 18.85 -70.66
C ASP A 931 -27.95 19.16 -71.98
N PRO A 932 -26.66 18.78 -72.14
CA PRO A 932 -25.89 19.01 -73.36
C PRO A 932 -26.50 18.45 -74.65
N GLU A 933 -27.29 17.37 -74.59
CA GLU A 933 -27.99 16.83 -75.76
C GLU A 933 -29.19 17.69 -76.18
N GLN A 934 -29.84 18.35 -75.20
CA GLN A 934 -31.06 19.14 -75.42
C GLN A 934 -30.74 20.61 -75.76
N TYR A 935 -29.61 21.11 -75.26
CA TYR A 935 -29.22 22.52 -75.37
C TYR A 935 -27.75 22.66 -75.80
N GLU A 936 -27.38 22.05 -76.92
CA GLU A 936 -26.00 22.04 -77.47
C GLU A 936 -25.37 23.45 -77.57
N ASN A 937 -26.17 24.48 -77.87
CA ASN A 937 -25.74 25.88 -77.92
C ASN A 937 -25.18 26.42 -76.60
N LEU A 938 -25.47 25.80 -75.45
CA LEU A 938 -24.94 26.17 -74.13
C LEU A 938 -23.61 25.48 -73.79
N PHE A 939 -23.16 24.50 -74.60
CA PHE A 939 -21.99 23.66 -74.33
C PHE A 939 -21.02 23.66 -75.53
N PRO A 940 -20.30 24.77 -75.79
CA PRO A 940 -19.31 24.83 -76.86
C PRO A 940 -18.22 23.77 -76.67
N GLY A 941 -17.81 23.12 -77.77
CA GLY A 941 -16.79 22.06 -77.77
C GLY A 941 -17.29 20.66 -77.41
N TYR A 942 -18.59 20.45 -77.12
CA TYR A 942 -19.11 19.13 -76.70
C TYR A 942 -18.87 18.01 -77.73
N ARG A 943 -19.11 18.27 -79.03
CA ARG A 943 -18.82 17.29 -80.10
C ARG A 943 -17.34 16.93 -80.20
N GLU A 944 -16.45 17.89 -79.99
CA GLU A 944 -14.99 17.66 -80.00
C GLU A 944 -14.58 16.81 -78.80
N ALA A 945 -15.14 17.08 -77.61
CA ALA A 945 -14.93 16.25 -76.43
C ALA A 945 -15.39 14.79 -76.62
N LEU A 946 -16.52 14.55 -77.30
CA LEU A 946 -16.99 13.19 -77.64
C LEU A 946 -16.07 12.46 -78.63
N LYS A 947 -15.42 13.18 -79.55
CA LYS A 947 -14.39 12.61 -80.44
C LYS A 947 -13.13 12.23 -79.64
N VAL A 948 -12.63 13.16 -78.82
CA VAL A 948 -11.45 12.99 -77.97
C VAL A 948 -11.64 11.83 -76.99
N GLU A 949 -12.81 11.68 -76.40
CA GLU A 949 -13.13 10.55 -75.51
C GLU A 949 -13.02 9.20 -76.23
N LYS A 950 -13.57 9.06 -77.44
CA LYS A 950 -13.46 7.80 -78.22
C LYS A 950 -12.00 7.46 -78.54
N PHE A 951 -11.19 8.46 -78.90
CA PHE A 951 -9.75 8.31 -79.12
C PHE A 951 -9.00 7.87 -77.84
N LEU A 952 -9.19 8.59 -76.73
CA LEU A 952 -8.55 8.28 -75.44
C LEU A 952 -8.96 6.92 -74.87
N ARG A 953 -10.19 6.46 -75.10
CA ARG A 953 -10.70 5.16 -74.63
C ARG A 953 -10.08 3.95 -75.34
N GLU A 954 -9.47 4.14 -76.51
CA GLU A 954 -8.67 3.10 -77.18
C GLU A 954 -7.21 3.12 -76.69
N GLU A 955 -6.69 4.29 -76.35
CA GLU A 955 -5.35 4.45 -75.78
C GLU A 955 -5.24 3.99 -74.33
N SER A 956 -6.24 4.30 -73.49
CA SER A 956 -6.24 3.94 -72.06
C SER A 956 -6.22 2.43 -71.80
N LYS A 957 -6.59 1.61 -72.79
CA LYS A 957 -6.50 0.15 -72.73
C LYS A 957 -5.08 -0.38 -72.94
N LYS A 958 -4.15 0.43 -73.44
CA LYS A 958 -2.75 0.04 -73.67
C LYS A 958 -1.98 0.12 -72.34
N LYS A 959 -1.83 -1.00 -71.63
CA LYS A 959 -0.96 -1.08 -70.44
C LYS A 959 0.50 -0.83 -70.84
N ILE A 960 1.08 0.28 -70.41
CA ILE A 960 2.49 0.62 -70.66
C ILE A 960 3.37 0.01 -69.55
N PRO A 961 4.47 -0.69 -69.87
CA PRO A 961 5.42 -1.17 -68.86
C PRO A 961 6.06 -0.02 -68.07
N ALA A 962 6.19 -0.15 -66.75
CA ALA A 962 6.76 0.90 -65.89
C ALA A 962 8.18 1.35 -66.31
N SER A 963 8.97 0.48 -66.93
CA SER A 963 10.29 0.80 -67.47
C SER A 963 10.28 1.84 -68.60
N ALA A 964 9.14 2.04 -69.28
CA ALA A 964 8.99 3.04 -70.34
C ALA A 964 8.61 4.43 -69.80
N PHE A 965 8.38 4.59 -68.49
CA PHE A 965 7.98 5.86 -67.87
C PHE A 965 8.83 7.09 -68.29
N PRO A 966 10.18 7.03 -68.41
CA PRO A 966 10.98 8.17 -68.85
C PRO A 966 10.71 8.65 -70.29
N THR A 967 10.00 7.85 -71.10
CA THR A 967 9.64 8.16 -72.49
C THR A 967 8.15 8.49 -72.66
N VAL A 968 7.35 8.42 -71.59
CA VAL A 968 5.94 8.78 -71.60
C VAL A 968 5.80 10.26 -71.25
N THR A 969 5.10 11.03 -72.08
CA THR A 969 4.78 12.43 -71.80
C THR A 969 3.87 12.55 -70.58
N PRO A 970 4.19 13.42 -69.59
CA PRO A 970 3.33 13.65 -68.43
C PRO A 970 1.93 14.14 -68.85
N ASN A 971 0.89 13.70 -68.12
CA ASN A 971 -0.50 14.11 -68.38
C ASN A 971 -0.73 15.64 -68.34
N THR A 972 0.16 16.40 -67.71
CA THR A 972 0.15 17.88 -67.66
C THR A 972 0.61 18.55 -68.94
N GLU A 973 1.47 17.87 -69.73
CA GLU A 973 1.99 18.35 -71.01
C GLU A 973 1.19 17.79 -72.19
N ARG A 974 0.42 16.71 -71.93
CA ARG A 974 -0.47 16.04 -72.87
C ARG A 974 -1.62 16.97 -73.31
N LYS A 975 -1.93 16.98 -74.61
CA LYS A 975 -2.99 17.82 -75.21
C LYS A 975 -3.91 16.94 -76.09
N PRO A 976 -4.89 16.24 -75.49
CA PRO A 976 -5.68 15.23 -76.19
C PRO A 976 -6.41 15.70 -77.44
N LEU A 977 -6.82 16.98 -77.51
CA LEU A 977 -7.47 17.55 -78.69
C LEU A 977 -6.51 17.70 -79.89
N GLU A 978 -5.28 18.15 -79.65
CA GLU A 978 -4.24 18.29 -80.69
C GLU A 978 -3.75 16.91 -81.17
N GLU A 979 -3.62 15.95 -80.25
CA GLU A 979 -3.29 14.56 -80.55
C GLU A 979 -4.37 13.88 -81.40
N MET A 980 -5.65 14.03 -81.03
CA MET A 980 -6.77 13.49 -81.80
C MET A 980 -6.86 14.11 -83.20
N LEU A 981 -6.68 15.43 -83.34
CA LEU A 981 -6.64 16.09 -84.66
C LEU A 981 -5.49 15.57 -85.52
N THR A 982 -4.32 15.32 -84.92
CA THR A 982 -3.16 14.72 -85.61
C THR A 982 -3.44 13.26 -86.01
N ALA A 983 -4.19 12.51 -85.19
CA ALA A 983 -4.64 11.15 -85.50
C ALA A 983 -5.71 11.10 -86.61
N GLU A 984 -6.63 12.07 -86.67
CA GLU A 984 -7.58 12.23 -87.79
C GLU A 984 -6.83 12.58 -89.09
N GLN A 985 -5.87 13.51 -89.05
CA GLN A 985 -5.09 13.94 -90.22
C GLN A 985 -4.16 12.84 -90.78
N SER A 986 -3.62 11.98 -89.92
CA SER A 986 -2.81 10.82 -90.32
C SER A 986 -3.63 9.59 -90.71
N GLY A 987 -4.97 9.64 -90.58
CA GLY A 987 -5.87 8.53 -90.86
C GLY A 987 -5.81 7.40 -89.83
N ALA A 988 -5.11 7.59 -88.70
CA ALA A 988 -4.99 6.62 -87.62
C ALA A 988 -6.26 6.52 -86.76
N PHE A 989 -7.12 7.55 -86.78
CA PHE A 989 -8.41 7.57 -86.11
C PHE A 989 -9.51 8.04 -87.07
N GLN A 990 -10.66 7.34 -87.08
CA GLN A 990 -11.83 7.72 -87.86
C GLN A 990 -13.08 7.77 -86.98
N TYR A 991 -13.57 8.98 -86.71
CA TYR A 991 -14.78 9.17 -85.92
C TYR A 991 -16.04 8.73 -86.68
N LYS A 992 -16.80 7.81 -86.09
CA LYS A 992 -18.14 7.44 -86.55
C LYS A 992 -19.20 8.20 -85.76
N ASP A 993 -19.92 9.07 -86.45
CA ASP A 993 -21.15 9.69 -85.95
C ASP A 993 -22.31 8.70 -85.99
N SER A 994 -23.10 8.67 -84.92
CA SER A 994 -24.23 7.73 -84.75
C SER A 994 -25.58 8.31 -85.18
N VAL A 995 -25.59 9.34 -86.05
CA VAL A 995 -26.81 10.06 -86.45
C VAL A 995 -26.83 10.33 -87.97
N ASN A 996 -27.05 9.29 -88.79
CA ASN A 996 -27.89 9.29 -90.01
C ASN A 996 -27.71 8.03 -90.87
N SER A 997 -28.52 7.00 -90.65
CA SER A 997 -28.93 6.06 -91.71
C SER A 997 -30.12 5.20 -91.27
N THR A 998 -31.29 5.40 -91.87
CA THR A 998 -32.46 4.55 -91.69
C THR A 998 -32.30 3.23 -92.45
N SER A 999 -31.88 2.18 -91.75
CA SER A 999 -32.13 0.78 -92.14
C SER A 999 -32.29 -0.06 -90.87
N LYS A 1000 -33.37 -0.85 -90.79
CA LYS A 1000 -33.75 -1.60 -89.58
C LYS A 1000 -32.66 -2.60 -89.17
N ILE A 1001 -32.21 -2.56 -87.91
CA ILE A 1001 -31.88 -3.69 -87.03
C ILE A 1001 -31.79 -3.17 -85.57
N GLU A 1002 -32.49 -3.87 -84.68
CA GLU A 1002 -32.37 -3.95 -83.22
C GLU A 1002 -32.00 -2.69 -82.40
N GLU A 1003 -33.05 -2.06 -81.87
CA GLU A 1003 -33.00 -1.28 -80.63
C GLU A 1003 -32.62 -2.20 -79.46
N LYS A 1004 -31.51 -1.89 -78.75
CA LYS A 1004 -31.28 -2.07 -77.28
C LYS A 1004 -29.80 -1.95 -76.89
N PRO A 1005 -29.34 -0.74 -76.55
CA PRO A 1005 -28.40 -0.59 -75.44
C PRO A 1005 -28.82 0.46 -74.39
N THR A 1006 -29.74 1.37 -74.73
CA THR A 1006 -30.13 2.51 -73.89
C THR A 1006 -31.07 2.10 -72.75
N GLU A 1007 -32.08 1.25 -73.01
CA GLU A 1007 -32.97 0.74 -71.95
C GLU A 1007 -32.19 -0.07 -70.90
N ALA A 1008 -31.34 -1.01 -71.33
CA ALA A 1008 -30.54 -1.85 -70.42
C ALA A 1008 -29.51 -1.09 -69.56
N MET A 1009 -29.16 0.14 -69.95
CA MET A 1009 -28.28 1.01 -69.19
C MET A 1009 -29.06 1.88 -68.19
N ILE A 1010 -30.28 2.29 -68.55
CA ILE A 1010 -31.21 2.97 -67.64
C ILE A 1010 -31.72 1.99 -66.57
N ASP A 1011 -32.09 0.75 -66.94
CA ASP A 1011 -32.47 -0.31 -66.00
C ASP A 1011 -31.35 -0.59 -64.99
N ARG A 1012 -30.09 -0.73 -65.43
CA ARG A 1012 -28.94 -0.95 -64.52
C ARG A 1012 -28.70 0.21 -63.55
N LEU A 1013 -28.91 1.45 -63.99
CA LEU A 1013 -28.77 2.64 -63.15
C LEU A 1013 -29.97 2.80 -62.19
N GLN A 1014 -31.18 2.43 -62.63
CA GLN A 1014 -32.36 2.39 -61.78
C GLN A 1014 -32.25 1.27 -60.72
N ASP A 1015 -31.83 0.06 -61.08
CA ASP A 1015 -31.59 -1.04 -60.12
C ASP A 1015 -30.57 -0.66 -59.03
N LEU A 1016 -29.48 0.03 -59.40
CA LEU A 1016 -28.50 0.56 -58.43
C LEU A 1016 -29.11 1.61 -57.49
N SER A 1017 -30.01 2.47 -57.98
CA SER A 1017 -30.73 3.42 -57.12
C SER A 1017 -31.78 2.76 -56.23
N ILE A 1018 -32.45 1.71 -56.73
CA ILE A 1018 -33.48 0.95 -56.01
C ILE A 1018 -32.86 0.07 -54.91
N SER A 1019 -31.64 -0.46 -55.10
CA SER A 1019 -30.94 -1.22 -54.06
C SER A 1019 -30.55 -0.32 -52.87
N ALA A 1020 -29.96 0.85 -53.13
CA ALA A 1020 -29.63 1.83 -52.10
C ALA A 1020 -30.87 2.30 -51.30
N ILE A 1021 -32.01 2.49 -51.99
CA ILE A 1021 -33.28 2.84 -51.35
C ILE A 1021 -33.80 1.67 -50.49
N LYS A 1022 -33.70 0.41 -50.94
CA LYS A 1022 -34.10 -0.76 -50.13
C LYS A 1022 -33.29 -0.89 -48.85
N ASP A 1023 -31.97 -0.75 -48.89
CA ASP A 1023 -31.14 -0.87 -47.69
C ASP A 1023 -31.43 0.24 -46.66
N SER A 1024 -31.73 1.46 -47.12
CA SER A 1024 -32.17 2.57 -46.25
C SER A 1024 -33.55 2.34 -45.62
N LEU A 1025 -34.43 1.55 -46.26
CA LEU A 1025 -35.78 1.23 -45.78
C LEU A 1025 -35.81 0.01 -44.85
N PHE A 1026 -34.87 -0.93 -44.98
CA PHE A 1026 -34.77 -2.10 -44.10
C PHE A 1026 -34.29 -1.75 -42.68
N LEU A 1027 -33.58 -0.63 -42.48
CA LEU A 1027 -33.11 -0.21 -41.15
C LEU A 1027 -34.20 0.45 -40.28
N ASN A 1028 -35.34 0.86 -40.87
CA ASN A 1028 -36.37 1.66 -40.19
C ASN A 1028 -37.74 0.97 -40.07
N LYS A 1029 -37.82 -0.37 -40.21
CA LYS A 1029 -39.09 -1.09 -40.07
C LYS A 1029 -38.97 -2.53 -39.51
N ALA A 1030 -38.30 -2.67 -38.37
CA ALA A 1030 -38.18 -3.94 -37.64
C ALA A 1030 -38.33 -3.79 -36.11
N THR A 1031 -39.36 -3.07 -35.64
CA THR A 1031 -39.82 -3.10 -34.24
C THR A 1031 -41.33 -3.25 -34.17
N SER A 1032 -41.80 -4.15 -33.31
CA SER A 1032 -43.15 -4.76 -33.29
C SER A 1032 -43.43 -5.68 -34.50
N SER A 1033 -44.03 -6.89 -34.35
CA SER A 1033 -44.63 -7.52 -33.18
C SER A 1033 -44.59 -9.07 -33.21
N THR A 1034 -44.51 -9.67 -32.01
CA THR A 1034 -45.10 -10.96 -31.58
C THR A 1034 -45.24 -12.13 -32.57
N VAL A 1035 -44.56 -13.25 -32.27
CA VAL A 1035 -44.99 -14.61 -32.66
C VAL A 1035 -44.89 -15.55 -31.45
N LYS A 1036 -45.96 -16.33 -31.20
CA LYS A 1036 -45.99 -17.44 -30.21
C LYS A 1036 -45.47 -18.74 -30.85
N PRO A 1037 -44.93 -19.69 -30.06
CA PRO A 1037 -44.23 -20.85 -30.60
C PRO A 1037 -45.15 -22.03 -30.94
N GLU A 1038 -44.76 -22.83 -31.93
CA GLU A 1038 -45.20 -24.22 -32.12
C GLU A 1038 -43.99 -25.18 -32.24
N VAL A 1039 -44.29 -26.47 -32.08
CA VAL A 1039 -43.37 -27.50 -31.56
C VAL A 1039 -42.94 -28.51 -32.63
N PRO A 1040 -41.70 -29.05 -32.58
CA PRO A 1040 -41.37 -30.38 -33.09
C PRO A 1040 -41.23 -31.40 -31.93
N GLU A 1041 -41.75 -32.61 -32.13
CA GLU A 1041 -41.78 -33.66 -31.09
C GLU A 1041 -40.48 -34.49 -30.96
N LYS A 1042 -40.17 -34.83 -29.69
CA LYS A 1042 -39.64 -36.11 -29.17
C LYS A 1042 -38.41 -36.78 -29.84
N ALA A 1043 -37.36 -36.99 -29.02
CA ALA A 1043 -37.10 -38.32 -28.42
C ALA A 1043 -36.11 -38.29 -27.21
N THR A 1044 -36.60 -38.73 -26.04
CA THR A 1044 -35.90 -39.49 -24.97
C THR A 1044 -34.38 -39.29 -24.73
N THR A 1045 -33.91 -38.90 -23.55
CA THR A 1045 -34.00 -39.68 -22.28
C THR A 1045 -33.71 -38.83 -21.01
N LYS A 1046 -34.09 -39.36 -19.84
CA LYS A 1046 -33.99 -38.81 -18.47
C LYS A 1046 -32.56 -39.02 -17.87
N PRO A 1047 -32.09 -38.31 -16.80
CA PRO A 1047 -32.82 -38.24 -15.53
C PRO A 1047 -32.67 -37.03 -14.56
N THR A 1048 -33.61 -37.02 -13.59
CA THR A 1048 -33.55 -36.56 -12.19
C THR A 1048 -33.24 -35.09 -11.82
N SER A 1049 -34.31 -34.45 -11.38
CA SER A 1049 -34.43 -33.25 -10.54
C SER A 1049 -33.77 -33.33 -9.16
N SER A 1050 -33.31 -32.19 -8.64
CA SER A 1050 -33.96 -31.54 -7.48
C SER A 1050 -33.63 -30.05 -7.44
N SER A 1051 -34.51 -29.21 -6.87
CA SER A 1051 -34.39 -27.74 -6.91
C SER A 1051 -34.92 -27.08 -5.64
N ARG A 1052 -34.31 -25.95 -5.25
CA ARG A 1052 -34.84 -24.78 -4.49
C ARG A 1052 -33.68 -24.01 -3.82
N PRO A 1053 -33.85 -22.70 -3.51
CA PRO A 1053 -34.61 -21.67 -4.21
C PRO A 1053 -33.79 -20.38 -4.46
N LEU A 1054 -34.40 -19.39 -5.11
CA LEU A 1054 -33.85 -18.05 -5.36
C LEU A 1054 -34.21 -17.04 -4.24
N THR A 1055 -33.26 -16.15 -3.94
CA THR A 1055 -33.41 -14.75 -3.51
C THR A 1055 -32.21 -14.05 -4.16
N VAL A 1056 -32.37 -13.29 -5.25
CA VAL A 1056 -32.78 -11.87 -5.28
C VAL A 1056 -31.93 -11.03 -4.32
N ASP A 1057 -30.93 -10.35 -4.90
CA ASP A 1057 -30.41 -9.06 -4.46
C ASP A 1057 -30.18 -8.24 -5.75
N ASP A 1058 -30.60 -6.98 -5.73
CA ASP A 1058 -30.50 -6.01 -6.83
C ASP A 1058 -29.26 -5.11 -6.65
N ASP A 1059 -28.94 -4.36 -7.71
CA ASP A 1059 -28.13 -3.13 -7.72
C ASP A 1059 -26.66 -3.17 -7.23
N ASP A 1060 -25.74 -3.20 -8.21
CA ASP A 1060 -24.56 -2.31 -8.22
C ASP A 1060 -24.21 -1.98 -9.68
N LEU A 1061 -24.42 -0.72 -10.07
CA LEU A 1061 -24.07 -0.15 -11.38
C LEU A 1061 -23.09 0.99 -11.17
N ASP A 1062 -21.80 0.70 -11.20
CA ASP A 1062 -20.77 1.75 -11.25
C ASP A 1062 -20.70 2.38 -12.65
N ILE A 1063 -20.68 3.70 -12.66
CA ILE A 1063 -20.65 4.55 -13.86
C ILE A 1063 -19.26 5.15 -13.98
N ASP A 1064 -18.45 4.67 -14.92
CA ASP A 1064 -17.19 5.32 -15.26
C ASP A 1064 -17.45 6.64 -16.00
N LEU A 1065 -17.07 7.75 -15.35
CA LEU A 1065 -17.04 9.09 -15.92
C LEU A 1065 -15.61 9.41 -16.40
N GLU A 1066 -15.36 9.25 -17.70
CA GLU A 1066 -14.15 9.81 -18.31
C GLU A 1066 -14.27 11.34 -18.45
N ILE A 1067 -13.27 12.06 -17.94
CA ILE A 1067 -13.14 13.52 -18.05
C ILE A 1067 -12.02 13.82 -19.05
N ASP A 1068 -12.36 14.56 -20.11
CA ASP A 1068 -11.39 15.08 -21.09
C ASP A 1068 -10.45 16.10 -20.44
N ASP A 1069 -9.13 15.87 -20.54
CA ASP A 1069 -8.10 16.88 -20.25
C ASP A 1069 -7.35 17.28 -21.54
N ASN A 1070 -7.39 18.57 -21.86
CA ASN A 1070 -6.73 19.14 -23.05
C ASN A 1070 -5.22 19.30 -22.82
N ILE A 1071 -4.40 18.83 -23.76
CA ILE A 1071 -2.99 19.24 -23.88
C ILE A 1071 -2.74 19.86 -25.25
N ASP A 1072 -2.40 21.15 -25.23
CA ASP A 1072 -1.95 21.93 -26.38
C ASP A 1072 -0.56 21.48 -26.85
N THR A 1073 -0.37 21.25 -28.15
CA THR A 1073 0.96 21.20 -28.77
C THR A 1073 1.02 22.11 -29.98
N THR A 1074 1.62 23.28 -29.78
CA THR A 1074 1.85 24.25 -30.84
C THR A 1074 3.07 23.86 -31.68
N VAL A 1075 2.92 23.82 -33.01
CA VAL A 1075 4.03 23.90 -33.96
C VAL A 1075 3.79 25.08 -34.89
N SER A 1076 4.79 25.96 -34.96
CA SER A 1076 4.73 27.21 -35.69
C SER A 1076 5.15 27.06 -37.16
N VAL A 1077 4.34 27.61 -38.08
CA VAL A 1077 4.82 28.07 -39.39
C VAL A 1077 4.18 29.44 -39.67
N ALA A 1078 5.01 30.42 -40.00
CA ALA A 1078 4.61 31.81 -40.09
C ALA A 1078 4.03 32.19 -41.45
N TYR A 1079 3.06 33.11 -41.47
CA TYR A 1079 2.91 34.12 -42.53
C TYR A 1079 2.39 35.44 -41.96
N SER A 1080 3.00 36.54 -42.41
CA SER A 1080 2.54 37.94 -42.24
C SER A 1080 1.14 38.16 -42.86
N GLY A 1081 0.30 39.10 -42.42
CA GLY A 1081 0.43 40.13 -41.39
C GLY A 1081 -0.37 41.40 -41.77
N LEU A 1082 -1.01 42.06 -40.78
CA LEU A 1082 -1.64 43.40 -40.86
C LEU A 1082 -3.04 43.49 -41.55
N PRO A 1083 -3.92 44.48 -41.20
CA PRO A 1083 -5.15 44.13 -40.45
C PRO A 1083 -6.44 44.89 -40.89
N GLN A 1084 -7.59 44.62 -40.24
CA GLN A 1084 -8.39 45.62 -39.47
C GLN A 1084 -9.82 45.18 -39.07
N THR A 1085 -10.15 45.42 -37.79
CA THR A 1085 -11.46 45.83 -37.18
C THR A 1085 -12.78 45.29 -37.76
N TRP A 1086 -13.54 44.45 -37.03
CA TRP A 1086 -14.45 44.81 -35.90
C TRP A 1086 -15.60 45.79 -36.21
N LYS A 1087 -16.82 45.24 -36.33
CA LYS A 1087 -18.07 45.62 -35.61
C LYS A 1087 -19.24 44.78 -36.19
N THR A 1088 -19.69 43.70 -35.53
CA THR A 1088 -20.72 43.67 -34.47
C THR A 1088 -22.04 44.38 -34.81
N GLY A 1089 -23.14 43.63 -34.87
CA GLY A 1089 -24.47 44.20 -34.74
C GLY A 1089 -25.64 43.27 -35.06
N LYS A 1090 -26.21 42.63 -34.01
CA LYS A 1090 -27.65 42.35 -33.79
C LYS A 1090 -28.42 41.50 -34.85
N ASN A 1091 -29.51 40.81 -34.55
CA ASN A 1091 -30.16 40.29 -33.33
C ASN A 1091 -31.25 39.30 -33.81
N GLN A 1092 -31.72 38.41 -32.92
CA GLN A 1092 -33.11 37.90 -32.85
C GLN A 1092 -33.65 37.07 -34.05
N GLU A 1093 -33.89 35.78 -33.85
CA GLU A 1093 -35.14 35.14 -33.37
C GLU A 1093 -36.08 34.72 -34.52
N ASN A 1094 -36.02 33.44 -34.89
CA ASN A 1094 -37.09 32.45 -34.69
C ASN A 1094 -36.57 31.04 -34.97
#